data_AF-A0AAD7DZE9-F1
#
_entry.id   AF-A0AAD7DZE9-F1
#
_cell.length_a   1.000
_cell.length_b   1.000
_cell.length_c   1.000
_cell.angle_alpha   90.00
_cell.angle_beta   90.00
_cell.angle_gamma   90.00
#
_symmetry.space_group_name_H-M   'P 1'
#
loop_
_entity.id
_entity.type
_entity.pdbx_description
1 polymer ?
#
loop_
_entity_poly.entity_id
_entity_poly.type
_entity_poly.pdbx_seq_one_letter_code
_entity_poly.pdbx_strand_id
1 'polypeptide(L)'
;MSLLFLLALVGAALSQDPLPSQDSPTDYAPSLNVECPDFSTTSLIREFTPDNQTLHPSEIKYVEGRFNTTVQDAWNAWLGDGSGLSYNLSLFQGHFPKIGLAIPGGGLRAAQYGAGCLSGLDARNESAKAAGTGGLLQVASYMSGLSGGSWVTGSLFFNNWPTIKDLVYGNGGSLDGWKLDLPFVSPDGDDVFSTDNQYFYGSILWSVIAKAQAGIDTSITDPWARAISYHFLNQTNRQNFFTNSTAHGAGQLWSDIPDIPAFQQGLTPFPLIVTDSRPAGSNLTTALSPEPIVYEISPFEFASYDPNLSAGMNLSYAGTHLSNGKADNGSACVKGFDQAGFIMGTSASLFNQIFDFAHNTLQGWSSSDSNTLIYILQRQLRSVRTRADDVANWPNPFNGIKSSTFEDSGSTWLELLDGASNGENIPYGPLFVKARGLDVIVTIEGSADDPNNWPNGTGAIATASRLSTILRQSHQPFPPIPQTAADWVSMGVRQRATFFGCDPTQTPAEWPLVIYLPNAPPITGDDPVTNTATFDLTYPLKHTQLFLDQVHFNTISGFTPNANTPDPNFGICLQCAVVDRARTKITPVVARSSICSQCFQQYCFDPLHPPNQSELPNRKLVFVDPTPQGLTKVEGFLGANKFKLVGGLIGLVVFIAALSGGLIWWKKRRDRQMQYNRVNDFHDGDTTREPRQQERYSDYHEAEAYELPSHPVGGRASLE
;
A
#
# COMPACT_ATOMS: atom_id res chain seq x y z
N MET A 1 -21.48 -51.80 -4.99
CA MET A 1 -20.31 -50.90 -5.03
C MET A 1 -20.66 -49.41 -4.84
N SER A 2 -21.86 -49.07 -4.36
CA SER A 2 -22.33 -47.67 -4.28
C SER A 2 -22.71 -47.19 -2.87
N LEU A 3 -22.61 -48.04 -1.84
CA LEU A 3 -22.87 -47.65 -0.44
C LEU A 3 -21.59 -47.24 0.32
N LEU A 4 -20.43 -47.78 -0.05
CA LEU A 4 -19.13 -47.43 0.54
C LEU A 4 -18.65 -46.02 0.14
N PHE A 5 -19.04 -45.53 -1.04
CA PHE A 5 -18.74 -44.17 -1.48
C PHE A 5 -19.58 -43.09 -0.76
N LEU A 6 -20.82 -43.41 -0.35
CA LEU A 6 -21.63 -42.48 0.43
C LEU A 6 -21.17 -42.39 1.89
N LEU A 7 -20.66 -43.47 2.48
CA LEU A 7 -20.11 -43.44 3.84
C LEU A 7 -18.78 -42.67 3.92
N ALA A 8 -17.98 -42.66 2.85
CA ALA A 8 -16.78 -41.83 2.75
C ALA A 8 -17.08 -40.32 2.64
N LEU A 9 -18.24 -39.95 2.08
CA LEU A 9 -18.70 -38.56 1.99
C LEU A 9 -19.36 -38.04 3.27
N VAL A 10 -19.89 -38.92 4.12
CA VAL A 10 -20.47 -38.55 5.43
C VAL A 10 -19.41 -38.52 6.54
N GLY A 11 -18.29 -39.25 6.39
CA GLY A 11 -17.19 -39.25 7.35
C GLY A 11 -16.29 -38.00 7.33
N ALA A 12 -16.37 -37.17 6.28
CA ALA A 12 -15.57 -35.94 6.15
C ALA A 12 -16.30 -34.67 6.65
N ALA A 13 -17.53 -34.80 7.16
CA ALA A 13 -18.35 -33.67 7.63
C ALA A 13 -18.38 -33.51 9.17
N LEU A 14 -17.53 -34.24 9.91
CA LEU A 14 -17.41 -34.13 11.36
C LEU A 14 -15.97 -33.74 11.71
N SER A 15 -15.83 -32.54 12.30
CA SER A 15 -14.62 -31.75 12.61
C SER A 15 -14.12 -30.79 11.51
N GLN A 16 -15.02 -29.94 10.98
CA GLN A 16 -14.54 -28.59 10.66
C GLN A 16 -14.44 -27.84 12.00
N ASP A 17 -13.23 -27.71 12.52
CA ASP A 17 -12.94 -26.68 13.53
C ASP A 17 -13.49 -25.36 13.00
N PRO A 18 -14.15 -24.53 13.81
CA PRO A 18 -14.63 -23.25 13.33
C PRO A 18 -13.41 -22.41 12.92
N LEU A 19 -13.25 -22.22 11.60
CA LEU A 19 -12.50 -21.10 11.06
C LEU A 19 -13.04 -19.81 11.72
N PRO A 20 -12.21 -18.77 11.88
CA PRO A 20 -12.73 -17.49 12.35
C PRO A 20 -13.94 -17.10 11.51
N SER A 21 -15.04 -16.70 12.16
CA SER A 21 -16.12 -16.01 11.44
C SER A 21 -15.53 -14.76 10.75
N GLN A 22 -16.22 -14.20 9.75
CA GLN A 22 -15.83 -12.89 9.22
C GLN A 22 -16.94 -11.88 9.51
N ASP A 23 -17.49 -11.98 10.72
CA ASP A 23 -18.72 -11.30 11.13
C ASP A 23 -18.43 -10.13 12.07
N SER A 24 -17.30 -10.15 12.78
CA SER A 24 -16.95 -9.17 13.81
C SER A 24 -15.47 -8.77 13.75
N PRO A 25 -15.10 -7.54 14.14
CA PRO A 25 -13.70 -7.15 14.30
C PRO A 25 -12.89 -8.05 15.24
N THR A 26 -13.54 -8.74 16.18
CA THR A 26 -12.88 -9.68 17.11
C THR A 26 -12.41 -10.96 16.45
N ASP A 27 -12.86 -11.27 15.24
CA ASP A 27 -12.45 -12.44 14.47
C ASP A 27 -10.98 -12.36 13.99
N TYR A 28 -10.32 -11.25 14.34
CA TYR A 28 -8.87 -11.08 14.25
C TYR A 28 -8.11 -11.97 15.26
N ALA A 29 -8.77 -12.39 16.34
CA ALA A 29 -8.18 -13.28 17.33
C ALA A 29 -8.07 -14.71 16.77
N PRO A 30 -6.94 -15.40 16.98
CA PRO A 30 -6.80 -16.78 16.54
C PRO A 30 -7.63 -17.76 17.38
N SER A 31 -7.95 -18.90 16.78
CA SER A 31 -8.55 -20.04 17.48
C SER A 31 -7.46 -20.82 18.22
N LEU A 32 -7.67 -21.02 19.52
CA LEU A 32 -6.75 -21.76 20.39
C LEU A 32 -7.20 -23.20 20.62
N ASN A 33 -6.27 -24.04 21.08
CA ASN A 33 -6.53 -25.43 21.47
C ASN A 33 -7.20 -26.24 20.35
N VAL A 34 -6.88 -25.90 19.11
CA VAL A 34 -7.34 -26.64 17.93
C VAL A 34 -6.55 -27.95 17.88
N GLU A 35 -7.18 -29.04 17.42
CA GLU A 35 -6.48 -30.32 17.32
C GLU A 35 -5.32 -30.20 16.34
N CYS A 36 -4.11 -30.51 16.80
CA CYS A 36 -2.95 -30.60 15.93
C CYS A 36 -3.08 -31.79 14.97
N PRO A 37 -2.48 -31.73 13.76
CA PRO A 37 -2.35 -32.93 12.95
C PRO A 37 -1.54 -33.99 13.69
N ASP A 38 -1.76 -35.26 13.36
CA ASP A 38 -1.00 -36.37 13.92
C ASP A 38 0.49 -36.26 13.54
N PHE A 39 1.31 -35.79 14.48
CA PHE A 39 2.76 -35.61 14.29
C PHE A 39 3.52 -36.91 14.04
N SER A 40 2.91 -38.09 14.23
CA SER A 40 3.53 -39.36 13.84
C SER A 40 3.49 -39.59 12.33
N THR A 41 2.60 -38.91 11.62
CA THR A 41 2.41 -39.05 10.16
C THR A 41 2.61 -37.73 9.40
N THR A 42 2.43 -36.58 10.06
CA THR A 42 2.48 -35.27 9.44
C THR A 42 3.35 -34.31 10.25
N SER A 43 4.47 -33.87 9.68
CA SER A 43 5.26 -32.77 10.27
C SER A 43 4.66 -31.42 9.90
N LEU A 44 4.65 -30.48 10.84
CA LEU A 44 4.36 -29.07 10.54
C LEU A 44 5.57 -28.33 9.97
N ILE A 45 6.79 -28.87 10.19
CA ILE A 45 8.05 -28.32 9.72
C ILE A 45 8.59 -29.15 8.57
N ARG A 46 8.96 -28.47 7.49
CA ARG A 46 9.69 -29.03 6.36
C ARG A 46 11.11 -28.49 6.38
N GLU A 47 12.08 -29.36 6.64
CA GLU A 47 13.50 -29.01 6.56
C GLU A 47 14.08 -29.45 5.22
N PHE A 48 15.00 -28.64 4.69
CA PHE A 48 15.79 -28.96 3.52
C PHE A 48 17.23 -28.44 3.69
N THR A 49 18.05 -28.55 2.66
CA THR A 49 19.40 -27.98 2.64
C THR A 49 19.52 -26.94 1.54
N PRO A 50 20.52 -26.04 1.63
CA PRO A 50 20.71 -24.99 0.62
C PRO A 50 20.96 -25.56 -0.79
N ASP A 51 21.66 -26.70 -0.87
CA ASP A 51 22.00 -27.37 -2.14
C ASP A 51 20.92 -28.34 -2.65
N ASN A 52 20.01 -28.80 -1.78
CA ASN A 52 18.91 -29.70 -2.13
C ASN A 52 17.58 -29.15 -1.61
N GLN A 53 17.21 -28.02 -2.18
CA GLN A 53 15.97 -27.33 -1.86
C GLN A 53 14.75 -28.14 -2.30
N THR A 54 13.70 -28.07 -1.51
CA THR A 54 12.36 -28.51 -1.91
C THR A 54 11.39 -27.34 -1.84
N LEU A 55 10.36 -27.34 -2.66
CA LEU A 55 9.21 -26.43 -2.52
C LEU A 55 8.09 -27.16 -1.78
N HIS A 56 7.17 -26.42 -1.20
CA HIS A 56 5.97 -27.02 -0.61
C HIS A 56 5.18 -27.78 -1.71
N PRO A 57 4.74 -29.04 -1.48
CA PRO A 57 4.07 -29.83 -2.52
C PRO A 57 2.83 -29.15 -3.13
N SER A 58 2.07 -28.39 -2.33
CA SER A 58 0.90 -27.64 -2.83
C SER A 58 1.29 -26.44 -3.70
N GLU A 59 2.46 -25.82 -3.49
CA GLU A 59 2.98 -24.78 -4.39
C GLU A 59 3.29 -25.40 -5.76
N ILE A 60 4.02 -26.52 -5.78
CA ILE A 60 4.34 -27.27 -7.00
C ILE A 60 3.05 -27.65 -7.74
N LYS A 61 2.10 -28.28 -7.03
CA LYS A 61 0.81 -28.71 -7.60
C LYS A 61 0.05 -27.54 -8.21
N TYR A 62 0.02 -26.40 -7.53
CA TYR A 62 -0.67 -25.20 -8.02
C TYR A 62 -0.01 -24.65 -9.28
N VAL A 63 1.31 -24.40 -9.23
CA VAL A 63 2.05 -23.74 -10.31
C VAL A 63 2.10 -24.63 -11.56
N GLU A 64 2.35 -25.93 -11.41
CA GLU A 64 2.32 -26.88 -12.53
C GLU A 64 0.91 -27.11 -13.07
N GLY A 65 -0.08 -27.20 -12.17
CA GLY A 65 -1.49 -27.29 -12.56
C GLY A 65 -1.90 -26.09 -13.41
N ARG A 66 -1.58 -24.88 -12.95
CA ARG A 66 -1.84 -23.63 -13.66
C ARG A 66 -1.11 -23.55 -15.00
N PHE A 67 0.15 -24.01 -15.04
CA PHE A 67 0.91 -24.10 -16.29
C PHE A 67 0.18 -24.92 -17.36
N ASN A 68 -0.41 -26.04 -16.96
CA ASN A 68 -1.09 -26.97 -17.86
C ASN A 68 -2.53 -26.56 -18.22
N THR A 69 -3.20 -25.74 -17.40
CA THR A 69 -4.62 -25.42 -17.60
C THR A 69 -4.89 -24.02 -18.13
N THR A 70 -4.08 -23.01 -17.78
CA THR A 70 -4.41 -21.59 -18.07
C THR A 70 -3.25 -20.83 -18.70
N VAL A 71 -2.01 -21.05 -18.26
CA VAL A 71 -0.86 -20.27 -18.72
C VAL A 71 -0.52 -20.56 -20.17
N GLN A 72 -0.59 -21.82 -20.61
CA GLN A 72 -0.37 -22.16 -22.02
C GLN A 72 -1.35 -21.45 -22.95
N ASP A 73 -2.63 -21.42 -22.60
CA ASP A 73 -3.65 -20.70 -23.36
C ASP A 73 -3.44 -19.19 -23.30
N ALA A 74 -3.01 -18.65 -22.15
CA ALA A 74 -2.65 -17.24 -22.00
C ALA A 74 -1.46 -16.86 -22.89
N TRP A 75 -0.45 -17.72 -23.02
CA TRP A 75 0.67 -17.52 -23.95
C TRP A 75 0.20 -17.46 -25.39
N ASN A 76 -0.65 -18.41 -25.81
CA ASN A 76 -1.21 -18.42 -27.16
C ASN A 76 -2.07 -17.17 -27.43
N ALA A 77 -2.89 -16.77 -26.45
CA ALA A 77 -3.72 -15.57 -26.56
C ALA A 77 -2.91 -14.28 -26.64
N TRP A 78 -1.78 -14.20 -25.91
CA TRP A 78 -0.94 -13.01 -25.87
C TRP A 78 -0.03 -12.88 -27.09
N LEU A 79 0.60 -13.98 -27.53
CA LEU A 79 1.56 -13.96 -28.65
C LEU A 79 0.90 -14.17 -30.03
N GLY A 80 -0.37 -14.57 -30.06
CA GLY A 80 -1.11 -14.87 -31.29
C GLY A 80 -0.56 -16.11 -32.01
N ASP A 81 -0.29 -16.00 -33.30
CA ASP A 81 0.35 -17.06 -34.11
C ASP A 81 1.89 -16.96 -34.14
N GLY A 82 2.47 -15.95 -33.48
CA GLY A 82 3.91 -15.68 -33.45
C GLY A 82 4.44 -14.86 -34.62
N SER A 83 3.60 -14.50 -35.59
CA SER A 83 4.00 -13.74 -36.77
C SER A 83 4.61 -12.37 -36.39
N GLY A 84 4.04 -11.70 -35.39
CA GLY A 84 4.55 -10.44 -34.84
C GLY A 84 5.97 -10.54 -34.27
N LEU A 85 6.36 -11.72 -33.77
CA LEU A 85 7.71 -11.99 -33.25
C LEU A 85 8.63 -12.63 -34.29
N SER A 86 8.11 -12.95 -35.47
CA SER A 86 8.79 -13.77 -36.49
C SER A 86 9.25 -15.13 -35.94
N TYR A 87 8.41 -15.76 -35.11
CA TYR A 87 8.60 -17.11 -34.59
C TYR A 87 7.47 -18.04 -35.05
N ASN A 88 7.78 -19.33 -35.16
CA ASN A 88 6.76 -20.37 -35.20
C ASN A 88 6.46 -20.82 -33.76
N LEU A 89 5.32 -20.38 -33.19
CA LEU A 89 4.98 -20.66 -31.79
C LEU A 89 4.82 -22.14 -31.46
N SER A 90 4.55 -23.01 -32.44
CA SER A 90 4.47 -24.45 -32.17
C SER A 90 5.79 -25.03 -31.66
N LEU A 91 6.92 -24.40 -31.96
CA LEU A 91 8.23 -24.79 -31.44
C LEU A 91 8.38 -24.52 -29.93
N PHE A 92 7.60 -23.58 -29.39
CA PHE A 92 7.70 -23.12 -28.00
C PHE A 92 6.70 -23.80 -27.07
N GLN A 93 5.74 -24.57 -27.62
CA GLN A 93 4.75 -25.29 -26.83
C GLN A 93 5.43 -26.24 -25.83
N GLY A 94 5.00 -26.18 -24.57
CA GLY A 94 5.63 -26.93 -23.46
C GLY A 94 6.98 -26.38 -22.97
N HIS A 95 7.54 -25.36 -23.63
CA HIS A 95 8.83 -24.75 -23.29
C HIS A 95 8.72 -23.30 -22.81
N PHE A 96 7.50 -22.79 -22.61
CA PHE A 96 7.28 -21.42 -22.20
C PHE A 96 7.98 -21.08 -20.86
N PRO A 97 8.47 -19.84 -20.69
CA PRO A 97 9.25 -19.46 -19.50
C PRO A 97 8.39 -19.34 -18.24
N LYS A 98 8.96 -19.69 -17.09
CA LYS A 98 8.40 -19.37 -15.77
C LYS A 98 8.75 -17.92 -15.41
N ILE A 99 7.73 -17.13 -15.10
CA ILE A 99 7.85 -15.69 -14.88
C ILE A 99 7.49 -15.34 -13.44
N GLY A 100 8.30 -14.50 -12.80
CA GLY A 100 7.99 -13.89 -11.51
C GLY A 100 7.76 -12.38 -11.64
N LEU A 101 6.82 -11.83 -10.88
CA LEU A 101 6.62 -10.39 -10.71
C LEU A 101 7.09 -9.98 -9.32
N ALA A 102 7.92 -8.94 -9.19
CA ALA A 102 8.34 -8.40 -7.90
C ALA A 102 7.76 -6.99 -7.71
N ILE A 103 7.03 -6.78 -6.63
CA ILE A 103 6.38 -5.50 -6.28
C ILE A 103 7.01 -4.95 -5.00
N PRO A 104 7.53 -3.71 -4.99
CA PRO A 104 8.44 -3.26 -3.96
C PRO A 104 7.70 -2.59 -2.80
N GLY A 105 8.46 -2.18 -1.80
CA GLY A 105 7.99 -1.35 -0.71
C GLY A 105 7.94 0.13 -1.04
N GLY A 106 7.29 0.90 -0.16
CA GLY A 106 7.08 2.34 -0.35
C GLY A 106 5.66 2.82 -0.08
N GLY A 107 4.95 2.19 0.85
CA GLY A 107 3.63 2.60 1.30
C GLY A 107 2.59 2.70 0.17
N LEU A 108 1.72 3.72 0.25
CA LEU A 108 0.65 3.93 -0.72
C LEU A 108 1.15 4.26 -2.12
N ARG A 109 2.32 4.88 -2.25
CA ARG A 109 2.96 5.11 -3.55
C ARG A 109 3.26 3.78 -4.23
N ALA A 110 3.94 2.87 -3.53
CA ALA A 110 4.30 1.57 -4.08
C ALA A 110 3.06 0.70 -4.39
N ALA A 111 2.02 0.74 -3.54
CA ALA A 111 0.76 0.04 -3.80
C ALA A 111 0.07 0.55 -5.08
N GLN A 112 -0.06 1.87 -5.24
CA GLN A 112 -0.64 2.48 -6.45
C GLN A 112 0.23 2.25 -7.68
N TYR A 113 1.56 2.33 -7.55
CA TYR A 113 2.49 2.03 -8.63
C TYR A 113 2.38 0.57 -9.09
N GLY A 114 2.37 -0.36 -8.13
CA GLY A 114 2.09 -1.77 -8.37
C GLY A 114 0.80 -1.99 -9.14
N ALA A 115 -0.30 -1.39 -8.68
CA ALA A 115 -1.60 -1.47 -9.34
C ALA A 115 -1.55 -0.91 -10.78
N GLY A 116 -0.95 0.27 -11.00
CA GLY A 116 -0.83 0.89 -12.32
C GLY A 116 -0.04 0.02 -13.30
N CYS A 117 1.10 -0.54 -12.87
CA CYS A 117 1.89 -1.46 -13.69
C CYS A 117 1.13 -2.74 -14.00
N LEU A 118 0.50 -3.36 -13.00
CA LEU A 118 -0.33 -4.54 -13.23
C LEU A 118 -1.46 -4.25 -14.22
N SER A 119 -2.06 -3.06 -14.17
CA SER A 119 -3.07 -2.64 -15.16
C SER A 119 -2.51 -2.56 -16.59
N GLY A 120 -1.26 -2.09 -16.75
CA GLY A 120 -0.55 -2.05 -18.02
C GLY A 120 -0.10 -3.43 -18.54
N LEU A 121 -0.13 -4.45 -17.69
CA LEU A 121 0.28 -5.82 -18.01
C LEU A 121 -0.91 -6.80 -18.12
N ASP A 122 -2.13 -6.33 -17.81
CA ASP A 122 -3.34 -7.14 -17.74
C ASP A 122 -4.06 -7.22 -19.08
N ALA A 123 -4.28 -8.42 -19.61
CA ALA A 123 -5.06 -8.64 -20.83
C ALA A 123 -6.53 -8.23 -20.73
N ARG A 124 -7.06 -8.01 -19.52
CA ARG A 124 -8.41 -7.51 -19.27
C ARG A 124 -8.52 -5.99 -19.43
N ASN A 125 -7.40 -5.29 -19.59
CA ASN A 125 -7.36 -3.88 -19.92
C ASN A 125 -7.17 -3.69 -21.43
N GLU A 126 -8.08 -2.95 -22.06
CA GLU A 126 -8.13 -2.79 -23.52
C GLU A 126 -6.92 -2.04 -24.09
N SER A 127 -6.44 -0.96 -23.44
CA SER A 127 -5.26 -0.22 -23.91
C SER A 127 -3.97 -1.02 -23.73
N ALA A 128 -3.84 -1.76 -22.62
CA ALA A 128 -2.71 -2.68 -22.43
C ALA A 128 -2.68 -3.78 -23.49
N LYS A 129 -3.84 -4.39 -23.77
CA LYS A 129 -3.96 -5.42 -24.81
C LYS A 129 -3.63 -4.86 -26.20
N ALA A 130 -4.12 -3.66 -26.52
CA ALA A 130 -3.82 -2.99 -27.78
C ALA A 130 -2.33 -2.63 -27.93
N ALA A 131 -1.67 -2.27 -26.82
CA ALA A 131 -0.23 -1.99 -26.79
C ALA A 131 0.65 -3.25 -26.87
N GLY A 132 0.07 -4.46 -26.73
CA GLY A 132 0.80 -5.72 -26.74
C GLY A 132 1.47 -6.08 -25.40
N THR A 133 1.33 -5.26 -24.37
CA THR A 133 1.83 -5.55 -23.00
C THR A 133 0.83 -6.34 -22.16
N GLY A 134 -0.48 -6.17 -22.45
CA GLY A 134 -1.57 -6.89 -21.80
C GLY A 134 -1.55 -8.38 -22.13
N GLY A 135 -1.34 -9.20 -21.12
CA GLY A 135 -1.15 -10.66 -21.24
C GLY A 135 0.01 -11.16 -20.39
N LEU A 136 0.98 -10.29 -20.09
CA LEU A 136 2.11 -10.62 -19.22
C LEU A 136 1.63 -11.06 -17.82
N LEU A 137 0.62 -10.39 -17.26
CA LEU A 137 0.04 -10.78 -15.96
C LEU A 137 -0.59 -12.18 -16.00
N GLN A 138 -1.23 -12.56 -17.11
CA GLN A 138 -1.86 -13.86 -17.26
C GLN A 138 -0.84 -15.00 -17.37
N VAL A 139 0.34 -14.74 -17.95
CA VAL A 139 1.41 -15.75 -18.06
C VAL A 139 2.35 -15.80 -16.85
N ALA A 140 2.27 -14.82 -15.93
CA ALA A 140 3.08 -14.77 -14.72
C ALA A 140 2.85 -16.00 -13.82
N SER A 141 3.90 -16.70 -13.41
CA SER A 141 3.82 -17.89 -12.54
C SER A 141 3.81 -17.53 -11.05
N TYR A 142 4.59 -16.52 -10.66
CA TYR A 142 4.76 -16.06 -9.28
C TYR A 142 4.58 -14.54 -9.19
N MET A 143 4.15 -14.07 -8.02
CA MET A 143 4.13 -12.65 -7.66
C MET A 143 4.64 -12.52 -6.22
N SER A 144 5.73 -11.79 -6.03
CA SER A 144 6.24 -11.43 -4.71
C SER A 144 5.96 -9.96 -4.39
N GLY A 145 5.59 -9.69 -3.14
CA GLY A 145 5.31 -8.35 -2.62
C GLY A 145 5.97 -8.14 -1.26
N LEU A 146 6.41 -6.91 -0.98
CA LEU A 146 6.78 -6.49 0.37
C LEU A 146 6.23 -5.10 0.68
N SER A 147 5.98 -4.80 1.94
CA SER A 147 5.49 -3.48 2.39
C SER A 147 4.29 -3.01 1.55
N GLY A 148 4.31 -1.81 0.94
CA GLY A 148 3.25 -1.35 0.03
C GLY A 148 2.89 -2.33 -1.11
N GLY A 149 3.86 -3.09 -1.62
CA GLY A 149 3.63 -4.18 -2.58
C GLY A 149 2.84 -5.34 -2.01
N SER A 150 3.00 -5.65 -0.71
CA SER A 150 2.17 -6.65 -0.02
C SER A 150 0.70 -6.23 0.04
N TRP A 151 0.41 -4.93 0.11
CA TRP A 151 -0.96 -4.41 0.21
C TRP A 151 -1.74 -4.62 -1.08
N VAL A 152 -1.13 -4.31 -2.24
CA VAL A 152 -1.77 -4.56 -3.54
C VAL A 152 -1.88 -6.06 -3.82
N THR A 153 -0.86 -6.87 -3.46
CA THR A 153 -0.95 -8.33 -3.56
C THR A 153 -2.10 -8.87 -2.73
N GLY A 154 -2.13 -8.61 -1.41
CA GLY A 154 -3.21 -9.08 -0.54
C GLY A 154 -4.59 -8.58 -0.99
N SER A 155 -4.71 -7.30 -1.36
CA SER A 155 -5.95 -6.71 -1.86
C SER A 155 -6.48 -7.45 -3.10
N LEU A 156 -5.61 -7.80 -4.05
CA LEU A 156 -6.04 -8.56 -5.24
C LEU A 156 -6.60 -9.93 -4.87
N PHE A 157 -5.96 -10.69 -3.99
CA PHE A 157 -6.45 -12.01 -3.60
C PHE A 157 -7.77 -11.91 -2.83
N PHE A 158 -7.81 -11.13 -1.75
CA PHE A 158 -8.99 -11.05 -0.86
C PHE A 158 -10.18 -10.28 -1.43
N ASN A 159 -10.03 -9.66 -2.62
CA ASN A 159 -11.15 -9.14 -3.41
C ASN A 159 -11.51 -10.04 -4.62
N ASN A 160 -11.05 -11.30 -4.62
CA ASN A 160 -11.31 -12.30 -5.67
C ASN A 160 -10.79 -11.90 -7.07
N TRP A 161 -9.58 -11.34 -7.11
CA TRP A 161 -8.80 -11.01 -8.31
C TRP A 161 -9.53 -10.14 -9.35
N PRO A 162 -10.08 -8.99 -8.97
CA PRO A 162 -10.79 -8.11 -9.90
C PRO A 162 -9.82 -7.47 -10.91
N THR A 163 -10.35 -6.67 -11.85
CA THR A 163 -9.48 -5.76 -12.62
C THR A 163 -8.92 -4.68 -11.69
N ILE A 164 -7.78 -4.08 -12.03
CA ILE A 164 -7.21 -2.98 -11.21
C ILE A 164 -8.18 -1.81 -11.07
N LYS A 165 -8.92 -1.49 -12.13
CA LYS A 165 -9.93 -0.44 -12.09
C LYS A 165 -10.99 -0.73 -11.03
N ASP A 166 -11.53 -1.94 -11.01
CA ASP A 166 -12.55 -2.32 -10.04
C ASP A 166 -11.98 -2.46 -8.63
N LEU A 167 -10.74 -2.93 -8.49
CA LEU A 167 -10.03 -3.02 -7.22
C LEU A 167 -9.92 -1.65 -6.54
N VAL A 168 -9.56 -0.62 -7.30
CA VAL A 168 -9.30 0.71 -6.77
C VAL A 168 -10.58 1.52 -6.62
N TYR A 169 -11.45 1.53 -7.63
CA TYR A 169 -12.62 2.42 -7.66
C TYR A 169 -13.94 1.75 -7.26
N GLY A 170 -13.93 0.42 -7.09
CA GLY A 170 -15.14 -0.36 -6.95
C GLY A 170 -15.87 -0.55 -8.29
N ASN A 171 -16.87 -1.44 -8.27
CA ASN A 171 -17.66 -1.78 -9.46
C ASN A 171 -19.14 -1.36 -9.35
N GLY A 172 -19.50 -0.63 -8.30
CA GLY A 172 -20.89 -0.22 -8.01
C GLY A 172 -21.81 -1.37 -7.57
N GLY A 173 -21.25 -2.55 -7.31
CA GLY A 173 -21.95 -3.74 -6.82
C GLY A 173 -21.32 -4.25 -5.53
N SER A 174 -20.73 -5.44 -5.58
CA SER A 174 -20.16 -6.11 -4.40
C SER A 174 -18.75 -5.64 -4.00
N LEU A 175 -18.15 -4.73 -4.75
CA LEU A 175 -16.79 -4.24 -4.52
C LEU A 175 -16.79 -2.72 -4.37
N ASP A 176 -16.42 -2.25 -3.19
CA ASP A 176 -16.42 -0.83 -2.81
C ASP A 176 -15.12 -0.08 -3.14
N GLY A 177 -14.09 -0.78 -3.61
CA GLY A 177 -12.78 -0.21 -3.94
C GLY A 177 -11.92 0.17 -2.73
N TRP A 178 -10.74 0.71 -3.00
CA TRP A 178 -9.84 1.23 -1.97
C TRP A 178 -10.37 2.51 -1.33
N LYS A 179 -9.91 2.81 -0.11
CA LYS A 179 -10.32 4.01 0.66
C LYS A 179 -9.20 5.02 0.85
N LEU A 180 -8.33 5.18 -0.15
CA LEU A 180 -7.11 5.99 -0.01
C LEU A 180 -7.35 7.48 0.23
N ASP A 181 -8.55 7.98 -0.08
CA ASP A 181 -8.95 9.37 0.20
C ASP A 181 -9.35 9.62 1.65
N LEU A 182 -9.53 8.56 2.44
CA LEU A 182 -9.65 8.65 3.89
C LEU A 182 -8.24 8.53 4.52
N PRO A 183 -7.87 9.41 5.47
CA PRO A 183 -6.60 9.27 6.16
C PRO A 183 -6.47 7.94 6.90
N PHE A 184 -5.32 7.28 6.74
CA PHE A 184 -5.09 5.92 7.23
C PHE A 184 -5.22 5.77 8.75
N VAL A 185 -4.75 6.76 9.50
CA VAL A 185 -4.73 6.72 10.97
C VAL A 185 -5.69 7.72 11.60
N SER A 186 -6.10 8.78 10.88
CA SER A 186 -6.92 9.88 11.38
C SER A 186 -8.14 10.15 10.47
N PRO A 187 -9.00 9.14 10.20
CA PRO A 187 -10.01 9.19 9.14
C PRO A 187 -11.07 10.30 9.27
N ASP A 188 -11.31 10.84 10.47
CA ASP A 188 -12.19 12.00 10.73
C ASP A 188 -11.39 13.29 11.05
N GLY A 189 -10.16 13.39 10.52
CA GLY A 189 -9.27 14.54 10.68
C GLY A 189 -8.41 14.50 11.95
N ASP A 190 -7.69 15.60 12.21
CA ASP A 190 -6.63 15.67 13.23
C ASP A 190 -7.13 15.60 14.69
N ASP A 191 -8.45 15.73 14.93
CA ASP A 191 -9.01 15.58 16.28
C ASP A 191 -9.11 14.11 16.66
N VAL A 192 -8.08 13.61 17.34
CA VAL A 192 -8.05 12.24 17.86
C VAL A 192 -9.24 11.93 18.78
N PHE A 193 -9.91 12.92 19.38
CA PHE A 193 -11.05 12.72 20.27
C PHE A 193 -12.40 12.86 19.58
N SER A 194 -12.44 13.07 18.26
CA SER A 194 -13.69 13.09 17.51
C SER A 194 -14.45 11.77 17.70
N THR A 195 -15.78 11.82 17.59
CA THR A 195 -16.62 10.64 17.82
C THR A 195 -16.29 9.53 16.83
N ASP A 196 -16.13 9.86 15.55
CA ASP A 196 -15.87 8.89 14.49
C ASP A 196 -14.45 8.31 14.58
N ASN A 197 -13.45 9.14 14.89
CA ASN A 197 -12.11 8.65 15.19
C ASN A 197 -12.10 7.71 16.41
N GLN A 198 -12.84 8.03 17.49
CA GLN A 198 -12.96 7.12 18.64
C GLN A 198 -13.65 5.80 18.29
N TYR A 199 -14.65 5.78 17.40
CA TYR A 199 -15.24 4.53 16.91
C TYR A 199 -14.23 3.70 16.11
N PHE A 200 -13.50 4.32 15.20
CA PHE A 200 -12.46 3.66 14.41
C PHE A 200 -11.36 3.08 15.32
N TYR A 201 -10.79 3.86 16.24
CA TYR A 201 -9.78 3.38 17.19
C TYR A 201 -10.33 2.31 18.12
N GLY A 202 -11.58 2.47 18.57
CA GLY A 202 -12.27 1.48 19.39
C GLY A 202 -12.38 0.14 18.68
N SER A 203 -12.76 0.13 17.40
CA SER A 203 -12.82 -1.08 16.56
C SER A 203 -11.47 -1.76 16.43
N ILE A 204 -10.43 -0.99 16.06
CA ILE A 204 -9.06 -1.51 15.93
C ILE A 204 -8.58 -2.10 17.25
N LEU A 205 -8.68 -1.35 18.35
CA LEU A 205 -8.26 -1.83 19.67
C LEU A 205 -9.05 -3.07 20.11
N TRP A 206 -10.32 -3.21 19.72
CA TRP A 206 -11.09 -4.41 20.03
C TRP A 206 -10.54 -5.65 19.33
N SER A 207 -10.16 -5.55 18.04
CA SER A 207 -9.44 -6.62 17.34
C SER A 207 -8.14 -7.00 18.06
N VAL A 208 -7.31 -6.00 18.38
CA VAL A 208 -5.98 -6.22 18.98
C VAL A 208 -6.09 -6.82 20.38
N ILE A 209 -7.02 -6.31 21.20
CA ILE A 209 -7.24 -6.82 22.55
C ILE A 209 -7.77 -8.26 22.51
N ALA A 210 -8.66 -8.60 21.57
CA ALA A 210 -9.15 -9.97 21.42
C ALA A 210 -8.00 -10.94 21.07
N LYS A 211 -7.09 -10.57 20.17
CA LYS A 211 -5.89 -11.36 19.85
C LYS A 211 -4.97 -11.52 21.07
N ALA A 212 -4.73 -10.45 21.82
CA ALA A 212 -3.92 -10.52 23.04
C ALA A 212 -4.54 -11.39 24.14
N GLN A 213 -5.88 -11.38 24.26
CA GLN A 213 -6.60 -12.27 25.18
C GLN A 213 -6.50 -13.76 24.78
N ALA A 214 -6.18 -14.04 23.52
CA ALA A 214 -5.83 -15.38 23.05
C ALA A 214 -4.36 -15.77 23.37
N GLY A 215 -3.62 -14.95 24.11
CA GLY A 215 -2.26 -15.27 24.55
C GLY A 215 -1.18 -15.00 23.49
N ILE A 216 -1.50 -14.28 22.42
CA ILE A 216 -0.52 -13.83 21.42
C ILE A 216 -0.03 -12.42 21.77
N ASP A 217 1.29 -12.23 21.81
CA ASP A 217 1.91 -10.92 22.02
C ASP A 217 1.56 -9.99 20.85
N THR A 218 1.10 -8.76 21.16
CA THR A 218 0.75 -7.74 20.15
C THR A 218 1.76 -6.59 20.15
N SER A 219 1.70 -5.70 19.17
CA SER A 219 2.55 -4.49 19.08
C SER A 219 1.85 -3.38 18.29
N ILE A 220 2.56 -2.29 17.96
CA ILE A 220 2.08 -1.24 17.04
C ILE A 220 1.74 -1.80 15.65
N THR A 221 2.30 -2.95 15.28
CA THR A 221 2.02 -3.62 14.01
C THR A 221 0.58 -4.09 13.91
N ASP A 222 -0.07 -4.48 15.01
CA ASP A 222 -1.46 -4.95 14.97
C ASP A 222 -2.46 -3.82 14.65
N PRO A 223 -2.44 -2.64 15.31
CA PRO A 223 -3.24 -1.50 14.87
C PRO A 223 -2.97 -1.08 13.42
N TRP A 224 -1.69 -1.07 13.03
CA TRP A 224 -1.29 -0.74 11.66
C TRP A 224 -1.87 -1.74 10.63
N ALA A 225 -1.77 -3.03 10.92
CA ALA A 225 -2.36 -4.11 10.12
C ALA A 225 -3.87 -3.94 9.96
N ARG A 226 -4.58 -3.56 11.03
CA ARG A 226 -6.02 -3.28 10.95
C ARG A 226 -6.31 -2.05 10.11
N ALA A 227 -5.55 -0.96 10.26
CA ALA A 227 -5.70 0.21 9.39
C ALA A 227 -5.51 -0.17 7.91
N ILE A 228 -4.50 -0.97 7.57
CA ILE A 228 -4.32 -1.52 6.21
C ILE A 228 -5.56 -2.31 5.76
N SER A 229 -6.10 -3.20 6.60
CA SER A 229 -7.30 -3.98 6.27
C SER A 229 -8.49 -3.12 5.88
N TYR A 230 -8.76 -2.03 6.63
CA TYR A 230 -9.86 -1.11 6.33
C TYR A 230 -9.78 -0.49 4.93
N HIS A 231 -8.56 -0.29 4.42
CA HIS A 231 -8.33 0.43 3.18
C HIS A 231 -8.19 -0.49 1.96
N PHE A 232 -7.72 -1.73 2.16
CA PHE A 232 -7.34 -2.65 1.08
C PHE A 232 -8.13 -3.95 1.01
N LEU A 233 -8.69 -4.44 2.12
CA LEU A 233 -9.48 -5.67 2.13
C LEU A 233 -10.96 -5.37 1.91
N ASN A 234 -11.74 -6.41 1.59
CA ASN A 234 -13.18 -6.28 1.42
C ASN A 234 -13.89 -6.00 2.78
N GLN A 235 -15.23 -5.95 2.79
CA GLN A 235 -16.08 -5.65 3.96
C GLN A 235 -16.06 -4.20 4.46
N THR A 236 -15.20 -3.32 3.93
CA THR A 236 -15.20 -1.90 4.32
C THR A 236 -15.73 -1.00 3.19
N ASN A 237 -16.77 -0.24 3.52
CA ASN A 237 -17.36 0.79 2.68
C ASN A 237 -17.53 2.09 3.48
N ARG A 238 -17.97 3.16 2.81
CA ARG A 238 -18.10 4.47 3.49
C ARG A 238 -19.20 4.50 4.55
N GLN A 239 -20.23 3.68 4.39
CA GLN A 239 -21.36 3.63 5.31
C GLN A 239 -21.02 2.90 6.61
N ASN A 240 -20.13 1.92 6.55
CA ASN A 240 -19.74 1.12 7.70
C ASN A 240 -18.36 1.46 8.28
N PHE A 241 -17.57 2.37 7.67
CA PHE A 241 -16.20 2.69 8.07
C PHE A 241 -16.02 3.03 9.56
N PHE A 242 -17.00 3.70 10.17
CA PHE A 242 -16.96 4.09 11.59
C PHE A 242 -17.87 3.21 12.47
N THR A 243 -18.18 2.00 12.03
CA THR A 243 -19.09 1.08 12.73
C THR A 243 -18.46 -0.30 12.82
N ASN A 244 -18.98 -1.16 13.69
CA ASN A 244 -18.59 -2.57 13.74
C ASN A 244 -19.64 -3.48 13.09
N SER A 245 -20.36 -3.00 12.07
CA SER A 245 -21.38 -3.82 11.38
C SER A 245 -20.78 -4.94 10.53
N THR A 246 -19.46 -4.92 10.34
CA THR A 246 -18.69 -5.89 9.56
C THR A 246 -17.36 -6.15 10.25
N ALA A 247 -16.63 -7.19 9.84
CA ALA A 247 -15.32 -7.50 10.38
C ALA A 247 -14.18 -6.60 9.85
N HIS A 248 -14.41 -5.81 8.79
CA HIS A 248 -13.38 -4.96 8.17
C HIS A 248 -12.10 -5.74 7.84
N GLY A 249 -12.26 -6.91 7.21
CA GLY A 249 -11.16 -7.81 6.84
C GLY A 249 -10.57 -8.63 7.99
N ALA A 250 -11.11 -8.54 9.20
CA ALA A 250 -10.79 -9.51 10.26
C ALA A 250 -11.40 -10.88 9.94
N GLY A 251 -10.70 -11.95 10.30
CA GLY A 251 -11.08 -13.33 10.00
C GLY A 251 -10.70 -13.80 8.58
N GLN A 252 -10.12 -12.92 7.74
CA GLN A 252 -9.56 -13.32 6.45
C GLN A 252 -8.15 -13.84 6.65
N LEU A 253 -7.90 -15.11 6.31
CA LEU A 253 -6.62 -15.76 6.54
C LEU A 253 -5.84 -15.92 5.24
N TRP A 254 -4.54 -15.66 5.27
CA TRP A 254 -3.67 -15.87 4.12
C TRP A 254 -3.63 -17.34 3.69
N SER A 255 -3.76 -18.27 4.65
CA SER A 255 -3.88 -19.69 4.35
C SER A 255 -5.18 -20.10 3.67
N ASP A 256 -6.18 -19.22 3.60
CA ASP A 256 -7.46 -19.45 2.93
C ASP A 256 -7.46 -18.94 1.48
N ILE A 257 -6.35 -18.36 0.98
CA ILE A 257 -6.17 -18.05 -0.45
C ILE A 257 -6.52 -19.23 -1.37
N PRO A 258 -6.21 -20.50 -1.05
CA PRO A 258 -6.59 -21.66 -1.85
C PRO A 258 -8.11 -21.84 -2.02
N ASP A 259 -8.91 -21.25 -1.14
CA ASP A 259 -10.38 -21.29 -1.20
C ASP A 259 -10.98 -20.12 -2.01
N ILE A 260 -10.15 -19.17 -2.41
CA ILE A 260 -10.59 -18.03 -3.23
C ILE A 260 -10.90 -18.52 -4.66
N PRO A 261 -12.08 -18.22 -5.23
CA PRO A 261 -12.50 -18.73 -6.53
C PRO A 261 -11.49 -18.47 -7.66
N ALA A 262 -10.90 -17.27 -7.73
CA ALA A 262 -9.89 -16.95 -8.73
C ALA A 262 -8.62 -17.80 -8.60
N PHE A 263 -8.21 -18.15 -7.37
CA PHE A 263 -7.09 -19.06 -7.13
C PHE A 263 -7.44 -20.48 -7.59
N GLN A 264 -8.59 -21.02 -7.17
CA GLN A 264 -9.05 -22.36 -7.57
C GLN A 264 -9.15 -22.54 -9.09
N GLN A 265 -9.52 -21.47 -9.80
CA GLN A 265 -9.61 -21.44 -11.26
C GLN A 265 -8.25 -21.28 -11.95
N GLY A 266 -7.15 -21.11 -11.20
CA GLY A 266 -5.81 -20.90 -11.75
C GLY A 266 -5.65 -19.55 -12.44
N LEU A 267 -6.42 -18.52 -12.08
CA LEU A 267 -6.34 -17.21 -12.74
C LEU A 267 -5.18 -16.35 -12.25
N THR A 268 -4.66 -16.65 -11.06
CA THR A 268 -3.68 -15.81 -10.35
C THR A 268 -2.26 -16.38 -10.40
N PRO A 269 -1.20 -15.57 -10.45
CA PRO A 269 0.15 -16.06 -10.11
C PRO A 269 0.17 -16.53 -8.64
N PHE A 270 1.15 -17.37 -8.28
CA PHE A 270 1.32 -17.80 -6.89
C PHE A 270 1.88 -16.66 -6.02
N PRO A 271 1.21 -16.28 -4.91
CA PRO A 271 1.63 -15.13 -4.11
C PRO A 271 2.68 -15.47 -3.05
N LEU A 272 3.62 -14.55 -2.87
CA LEU A 272 4.70 -14.60 -1.87
C LEU A 272 4.83 -13.23 -1.20
N ILE A 273 4.80 -13.16 0.13
CA ILE A 273 5.07 -11.92 0.88
C ILE A 273 6.41 -12.04 1.60
N VAL A 274 7.25 -11.00 1.52
CA VAL A 274 8.58 -10.99 2.15
C VAL A 274 8.57 -10.17 3.44
N THR A 275 9.28 -10.66 4.45
CA THR A 275 9.52 -9.98 5.73
C THR A 275 10.92 -10.30 6.24
N ASP A 276 11.55 -9.32 6.87
CA ASP A 276 12.86 -9.48 7.52
C ASP A 276 12.67 -9.80 9.00
N SER A 277 13.73 -10.24 9.68
CA SER A 277 13.75 -10.33 11.14
C SER A 277 14.88 -9.51 11.77
N ARG A 278 14.57 -8.93 12.94
CA ARG A 278 15.60 -8.49 13.88
C ARG A 278 16.04 -9.72 14.68
N PRO A 279 17.35 -10.08 14.67
CA PRO A 279 17.85 -11.21 15.45
C PRO A 279 17.51 -11.07 16.93
N ALA A 280 17.15 -12.17 17.58
CA ALA A 280 16.68 -12.18 18.96
C ALA A 280 17.73 -11.60 19.91
N GLY A 281 17.30 -10.68 20.79
CA GLY A 281 18.17 -9.99 21.74
C GLY A 281 18.96 -8.80 21.15
N SER A 282 18.79 -8.52 19.86
CA SER A 282 19.29 -7.29 19.23
C SER A 282 18.50 -6.06 19.67
N ASN A 283 19.18 -4.92 19.79
CA ASN A 283 18.58 -3.62 20.05
C ASN A 283 18.70 -2.68 18.84
N LEU A 284 18.86 -3.24 17.64
CA LEU A 284 18.96 -2.45 16.41
C LEU A 284 17.66 -1.65 16.16
N THR A 285 17.83 -0.34 16.01
CA THR A 285 16.77 0.63 15.67
C THR A 285 17.05 1.31 14.32
N THR A 286 17.86 0.68 13.47
CA THR A 286 18.25 1.18 12.15
C THR A 286 18.00 0.12 11.09
N ALA A 287 18.27 0.45 9.82
CA ALA A 287 18.34 -0.54 8.76
C ALA A 287 19.20 -1.74 9.18
N LEU A 288 18.71 -2.93 8.83
CA LEU A 288 19.38 -4.19 9.11
C LEU A 288 20.59 -4.36 8.19
N SER A 289 21.59 -5.10 8.67
CA SER A 289 22.60 -5.67 7.81
C SER A 289 21.98 -6.79 6.93
N PRO A 290 22.63 -7.26 5.86
CA PRO A 290 22.03 -8.25 4.96
C PRO A 290 22.05 -9.70 5.50
N GLU A 291 22.74 -9.97 6.60
CA GLU A 291 22.91 -11.31 7.17
C GLU A 291 21.69 -11.95 7.84
N PRO A 292 20.83 -11.22 8.59
CA PRO A 292 19.65 -11.80 9.22
C PRO A 292 18.76 -12.56 8.22
N ILE A 293 18.07 -13.57 8.72
CA ILE A 293 17.14 -14.36 7.93
C ILE A 293 16.05 -13.49 7.28
N VAL A 294 15.87 -13.68 5.98
CA VAL A 294 14.71 -13.20 5.24
C VAL A 294 13.70 -14.34 5.12
N TYR A 295 12.44 -14.02 5.41
CA TYR A 295 11.33 -14.97 5.34
C TYR A 295 10.39 -14.65 4.18
N GLU A 296 9.77 -15.69 3.67
CA GLU A 296 8.66 -15.62 2.72
C GLU A 296 7.41 -16.29 3.30
N ILE A 297 6.26 -15.67 3.03
CA ILE A 297 4.94 -16.13 3.44
C ILE A 297 4.13 -16.44 2.19
N SER A 298 3.85 -17.71 1.96
CA SER A 298 2.96 -18.20 0.91
C SER A 298 1.63 -18.66 1.52
N PRO A 299 0.57 -18.93 0.73
CA PRO A 299 -0.67 -19.50 1.27
C PRO A 299 -0.50 -20.81 2.04
N PHE A 300 0.61 -21.52 1.87
CA PHE A 300 0.83 -22.83 2.46
C PHE A 300 1.88 -22.84 3.56
N GLU A 301 2.81 -21.90 3.53
CA GLU A 301 4.03 -22.02 4.32
C GLU A 301 4.61 -20.64 4.68
N PHE A 302 5.08 -20.50 5.91
CA PHE A 302 6.03 -19.50 6.36
C PHE A 302 7.42 -20.12 6.31
N ALA A 303 8.30 -19.65 5.42
CA ALA A 303 9.55 -20.33 5.11
C ALA A 303 10.72 -19.36 4.94
N SER A 304 11.93 -19.91 5.00
CA SER A 304 13.12 -19.22 4.52
C SER A 304 13.98 -20.17 3.68
N TYR A 305 14.42 -19.65 2.53
CA TYR A 305 15.38 -20.30 1.64
C TYR A 305 16.81 -19.79 1.85
N ASP A 306 17.03 -18.99 2.88
CA ASP A 306 18.38 -18.60 3.30
C ASP A 306 19.15 -19.84 3.79
N PRO A 307 20.46 -19.94 3.51
CA PRO A 307 21.21 -21.15 3.81
C PRO A 307 21.22 -21.56 5.28
N ASN A 308 21.15 -20.57 6.19
CA ASN A 308 21.24 -20.78 7.63
C ASN A 308 20.00 -21.46 8.23
N LEU A 309 18.81 -21.23 7.64
CA LEU A 309 17.54 -21.81 8.11
C LEU A 309 17.05 -22.95 7.20
N SER A 310 16.87 -22.70 5.89
CA SER A 310 16.42 -23.71 4.91
C SER A 310 15.29 -24.60 5.43
N ALA A 311 14.21 -23.96 5.89
CA ALA A 311 13.07 -24.63 6.50
C ALA A 311 11.77 -23.85 6.23
N GLY A 312 10.65 -24.54 6.31
CA GLY A 312 9.31 -23.99 6.21
C GLY A 312 8.36 -24.59 7.24
N MET A 313 7.37 -23.80 7.65
CA MET A 313 6.32 -24.15 8.60
C MET A 313 4.97 -24.00 7.93
N ASN A 314 4.06 -24.96 8.12
CA ASN A 314 2.67 -24.84 7.64
C ASN A 314 2.02 -23.55 8.18
N LEU A 315 1.59 -22.67 7.27
CA LEU A 315 1.13 -21.33 7.64
C LEU A 315 -0.14 -21.34 8.50
N SER A 316 -1.09 -22.27 8.23
CA SER A 316 -2.34 -22.36 8.98
C SER A 316 -2.13 -22.60 10.48
N TYR A 317 -0.95 -23.09 10.86
CA TYR A 317 -0.56 -23.36 12.24
C TYR A 317 0.54 -22.42 12.78
N ALA A 318 0.89 -21.34 12.07
CA ALA A 318 2.01 -20.46 12.41
C ALA A 318 1.89 -19.75 13.78
N GLY A 319 0.69 -19.69 14.35
CA GLY A 319 0.48 -19.20 15.72
C GLY A 319 0.87 -20.20 16.82
N THR A 320 1.24 -21.43 16.46
CA THR A 320 1.53 -22.50 17.42
C THR A 320 2.95 -22.38 17.94
N HIS A 321 3.12 -22.41 19.27
CA HIS A 321 4.45 -22.58 19.87
C HIS A 321 4.96 -23.99 19.63
N LEU A 322 6.03 -24.09 18.85
CA LEU A 322 6.73 -25.34 18.61
C LEU A 322 8.07 -25.33 19.33
N SER A 323 8.49 -26.48 19.83
CA SER A 323 9.85 -26.74 20.26
C SER A 323 10.33 -28.04 19.62
N ASN A 324 11.43 -27.97 18.88
CA ASN A 324 11.98 -29.09 18.11
C ASN A 324 10.93 -29.71 17.16
N GLY A 325 10.14 -28.84 16.51
CA GLY A 325 9.10 -29.22 15.54
C GLY A 325 7.83 -29.85 16.13
N LYS A 326 7.64 -29.80 17.45
CA LYS A 326 6.45 -30.33 18.14
C LYS A 326 5.80 -29.26 18.98
N ALA A 327 4.47 -29.28 19.06
CA ALA A 327 3.74 -28.36 19.93
C ALA A 327 4.09 -28.60 21.40
N ASP A 328 4.32 -27.53 22.17
CA ASP A 328 4.70 -27.60 23.59
C ASP A 328 3.74 -28.45 24.44
N ASN A 329 2.46 -28.43 24.06
CA ASN A 329 1.37 -29.11 24.77
C ASN A 329 1.01 -30.47 24.14
N GLY A 330 1.76 -30.90 23.12
CA GLY A 330 1.62 -32.19 22.44
C GLY A 330 0.41 -32.35 21.50
N SER A 331 -0.73 -31.69 21.76
CA SER A 331 -1.96 -31.85 20.97
C SER A 331 -2.76 -30.56 20.70
N ALA A 332 -2.34 -29.42 21.25
CA ALA A 332 -3.05 -28.15 21.12
C ALA A 332 -2.28 -27.20 20.19
N CYS A 333 -2.90 -26.90 19.04
CA CYS A 333 -2.40 -26.00 18.03
C CYS A 333 -3.22 -24.70 17.98
N VAL A 334 -2.70 -23.72 17.24
CA VAL A 334 -3.33 -22.41 17.02
C VAL A 334 -3.58 -22.24 15.52
N LYS A 335 -4.80 -21.84 15.14
CA LYS A 335 -5.17 -21.47 13.76
C LYS A 335 -5.67 -20.03 13.69
N GLY A 336 -5.59 -19.41 12.51
CA GLY A 336 -6.11 -18.06 12.27
C GLY A 336 -5.21 -16.93 12.77
N PHE A 337 -3.95 -17.24 13.08
CA PHE A 337 -2.92 -16.25 13.41
C PHE A 337 -2.49 -15.44 12.17
N ASP A 338 -2.53 -16.10 11.01
CA ASP A 338 -2.13 -15.61 9.68
C ASP A 338 -3.20 -14.71 9.04
N GLN A 339 -3.78 -13.82 9.84
CA GLN A 339 -4.72 -12.80 9.35
C GLN A 339 -4.09 -12.05 8.18
N ALA A 340 -4.81 -11.95 7.05
CA ALA A 340 -4.34 -11.30 5.83
C ALA A 340 -3.83 -9.88 6.10
N GLY A 341 -4.57 -9.13 6.92
CA GLY A 341 -4.14 -7.82 7.40
C GLY A 341 -2.83 -7.85 8.19
N PHE A 342 -2.63 -8.84 9.05
CA PHE A 342 -1.43 -8.99 9.86
C PHE A 342 -0.20 -9.39 9.04
N ILE A 343 -0.37 -10.22 8.00
CA ILE A 343 0.73 -10.56 7.07
C ILE A 343 1.17 -9.34 6.27
N MET A 344 0.20 -8.58 5.72
CA MET A 344 0.48 -7.30 5.06
C MET A 344 1.12 -6.27 6.01
N GLY A 345 0.65 -6.21 7.26
CA GLY A 345 1.20 -5.32 8.29
C GLY A 345 2.59 -5.72 8.76
N THR A 346 2.86 -7.02 8.91
CA THR A 346 4.19 -7.57 9.25
C THR A 346 5.22 -7.17 8.20
N SER A 347 4.88 -7.38 6.92
CA SER A 347 5.72 -6.97 5.79
C SER A 347 5.87 -5.45 5.65
N ALA A 348 5.09 -4.66 6.40
CA ALA A 348 5.12 -3.19 6.44
C ALA A 348 5.44 -2.64 7.84
N SER A 349 6.10 -3.43 8.69
CA SER A 349 6.39 -3.07 10.08
C SER A 349 7.74 -2.35 10.21
N LEU A 350 7.83 -1.13 9.65
CA LEU A 350 9.06 -0.33 9.60
C LEU A 350 9.38 0.41 10.92
N PHE A 351 8.55 0.23 11.95
CA PHE A 351 8.57 1.05 13.16
C PHE A 351 9.90 1.02 13.91
N ASN A 352 10.64 -0.08 13.85
CA ASN A 352 11.98 -0.16 14.43
C ASN A 352 12.96 0.91 13.89
N GLN A 353 12.77 1.37 12.64
CA GLN A 353 13.66 2.36 12.00
C GLN A 353 13.14 3.79 12.11
N ILE A 354 11.82 3.97 12.16
CA ILE A 354 11.21 5.30 12.08
C ILE A 354 10.69 5.82 13.41
N PHE A 355 10.58 4.96 14.43
CA PHE A 355 10.11 5.37 15.74
C PHE A 355 11.22 6.08 16.52
N ASP A 356 11.03 7.36 16.79
CA ASP A 356 11.87 8.12 17.71
C ASP A 356 11.30 8.00 19.13
N PHE A 357 11.85 7.05 19.90
CA PHE A 357 11.45 6.80 21.28
C PHE A 357 11.77 7.96 22.24
N ALA A 358 12.72 8.84 21.90
CA ALA A 358 13.07 9.97 22.75
C ALA A 358 12.02 11.07 22.67
N HIS A 359 11.44 11.28 21.48
CA HIS A 359 10.48 12.34 21.21
C HIS A 359 9.04 11.85 21.05
N ASN A 360 8.79 10.54 21.03
CA ASN A 360 7.51 9.92 20.69
C ASN A 360 6.97 10.49 19.38
N THR A 361 7.76 10.34 18.31
CA THR A 361 7.39 10.77 16.94
C THR A 361 7.79 9.72 15.92
N LEU A 362 7.12 9.69 14.76
CA LEU A 362 7.50 8.85 13.63
C LEU A 362 8.21 9.70 12.57
N GLN A 363 9.46 9.36 12.24
CA GLN A 363 10.25 10.12 11.28
C GLN A 363 9.60 10.07 9.89
N GLY A 364 9.47 11.24 9.25
CA GLY A 364 8.90 11.41 7.92
C GLY A 364 7.37 11.43 7.87
N TRP A 365 6.68 11.16 8.98
CA TRP A 365 5.22 11.27 9.08
C TRP A 365 4.79 12.70 9.41
N SER A 366 3.54 13.04 9.08
CA SER A 366 2.93 14.26 9.59
C SER A 366 2.82 14.22 11.12
N SER A 367 2.79 15.39 11.77
CA SER A 367 2.64 15.44 13.23
C SER A 367 1.29 14.86 13.69
N SER A 368 0.22 15.06 12.92
CA SER A 368 -1.10 14.51 13.28
C SER A 368 -1.15 13.00 13.16
N ASP A 369 -0.61 12.42 12.08
CA ASP A 369 -0.58 10.97 11.90
C ASP A 369 0.31 10.29 12.96
N SER A 370 1.47 10.87 13.25
CA SER A 370 2.36 10.42 14.31
C SER A 370 1.66 10.40 15.67
N ASN A 371 1.05 11.54 16.05
CA ASN A 371 0.35 11.68 17.33
C ASN A 371 -0.80 10.68 17.45
N THR A 372 -1.50 10.44 16.35
CA THR A 372 -2.66 9.54 16.32
C THR A 372 -2.25 8.09 16.48
N LEU A 373 -1.27 7.61 15.71
CA LEU A 373 -0.83 6.21 15.83
C LEU A 373 -0.23 5.94 17.22
N ILE A 374 0.53 6.90 17.76
CA ILE A 374 1.08 6.82 19.12
C ILE A 374 -0.04 6.84 20.18
N TYR A 375 -1.09 7.62 19.98
CA TYR A 375 -2.27 7.58 20.87
C TYR A 375 -2.91 6.20 20.89
N ILE A 376 -3.09 5.56 19.72
CA ILE A 376 -3.63 4.20 19.63
C ILE A 376 -2.72 3.20 20.34
N LEU A 377 -1.40 3.28 20.10
CA LEU A 377 -0.42 2.43 20.78
C LEU A 377 -0.48 2.61 22.31
N GLN A 378 -0.48 3.86 22.81
CA GLN A 378 -0.59 4.12 24.24
C GLN A 378 -1.87 3.53 24.85
N ARG A 379 -2.99 3.52 24.12
CA ARG A 379 -4.23 2.87 24.58
C ARG A 379 -4.13 1.34 24.59
N GLN A 380 -3.48 0.76 23.58
CA GLN A 380 -3.18 -0.67 23.54
C GLN A 380 -2.33 -1.07 24.73
N LEU A 381 -1.20 -0.39 24.97
CA LEU A 381 -0.25 -0.69 26.05
C LEU A 381 -0.85 -0.58 27.46
N ARG A 382 -1.92 0.22 27.63
CA ARG A 382 -2.68 0.26 28.89
C ARG A 382 -3.54 -0.99 29.13
N SER A 383 -3.88 -1.71 28.07
CA SER A 383 -4.88 -2.77 28.08
C SER A 383 -4.26 -4.16 27.95
N VAL A 384 -3.20 -4.29 27.17
CA VAL A 384 -2.59 -5.57 26.81
C VAL A 384 -1.07 -5.50 26.80
N ARG A 385 -0.44 -6.65 27.01
CA ARG A 385 1.02 -6.77 27.04
C ARG A 385 1.58 -6.88 25.62
N THR A 386 2.82 -6.43 25.49
CA THR A 386 3.64 -6.50 24.29
C THR A 386 5.01 -7.07 24.70
N ARG A 387 5.67 -7.74 23.76
CA ARG A 387 7.04 -8.23 23.95
C ARG A 387 8.05 -7.20 23.48
N ALA A 388 7.88 -6.79 22.23
CA ALA A 388 8.52 -5.64 21.62
C ALA A 388 7.43 -4.77 20.96
N ASP A 389 7.52 -3.47 21.17
CA ASP A 389 6.49 -2.50 20.76
C ASP A 389 6.57 -2.14 19.27
N ASP A 390 7.74 -2.32 18.65
CA ASP A 390 8.12 -1.77 17.34
C ASP A 390 8.25 -2.82 16.21
N VAL A 391 7.87 -4.07 16.48
CA VAL A 391 8.01 -5.21 15.56
C VAL A 391 6.75 -6.04 15.51
N ALA A 392 6.60 -6.85 14.46
CA ALA A 392 5.58 -7.89 14.43
C ALA A 392 6.04 -9.08 15.29
N ASN A 393 5.35 -9.36 16.39
CA ASN A 393 5.68 -10.48 17.26
C ASN A 393 5.10 -11.79 16.69
N TRP A 394 5.96 -12.72 16.29
CA TRP A 394 5.58 -14.03 15.77
C TRP A 394 6.08 -15.14 16.69
N PRO A 395 5.26 -16.14 17.05
CA PRO A 395 5.79 -17.38 17.63
C PRO A 395 6.86 -17.95 16.71
N ASN A 396 8.00 -18.40 17.24
CA ASN A 396 9.06 -18.98 16.41
C ASN A 396 8.75 -20.46 16.16
N PRO A 397 8.29 -20.86 14.95
CA PRO A 397 8.05 -22.28 14.67
C PRO A 397 9.36 -23.08 14.51
N PHE A 398 10.49 -22.38 14.37
CA PHE A 398 11.81 -22.95 14.15
C PHE A 398 12.64 -23.06 15.45
N ASN A 399 12.02 -22.90 16.62
CA ASN A 399 12.71 -23.11 17.89
C ASN A 399 13.27 -24.54 17.99
N GLY A 400 14.56 -24.66 18.28
CA GLY A 400 15.31 -25.92 18.29
C GLY A 400 15.66 -26.48 16.91
N ILE A 401 15.24 -25.83 15.82
CA ILE A 401 15.54 -26.24 14.44
C ILE A 401 16.83 -25.56 13.98
N LYS A 402 17.70 -26.31 13.28
CA LYS A 402 19.01 -25.82 12.78
C LYS A 402 19.87 -25.10 13.83
N SER A 403 19.96 -25.63 15.05
CA SER A 403 20.64 -24.98 16.18
C SER A 403 22.12 -24.61 15.98
N SER A 404 22.79 -25.16 14.97
CA SER A 404 24.16 -24.81 14.62
C SER A 404 24.31 -23.65 13.64
N THR A 405 23.26 -23.31 12.88
CA THR A 405 23.35 -22.36 11.76
C THR A 405 22.31 -21.24 11.82
N PHE A 406 21.12 -21.50 12.36
CA PHE A 406 20.07 -20.50 12.50
C PHE A 406 20.23 -19.70 13.79
N GLU A 407 20.38 -18.39 13.66
CA GLU A 407 20.68 -17.46 14.77
C GLU A 407 19.60 -17.46 15.86
N ASP A 408 18.33 -17.61 15.49
CA ASP A 408 17.20 -17.54 16.43
C ASP A 408 16.68 -18.91 16.85
N SER A 409 17.45 -19.99 16.62
CA SER A 409 17.06 -21.36 16.98
C SER A 409 16.75 -21.50 18.48
N GLY A 410 17.41 -20.73 19.34
CA GLY A 410 17.15 -20.72 20.78
C GLY A 410 15.97 -19.84 21.23
N SER A 411 15.43 -19.00 20.34
CA SER A 411 14.35 -18.08 20.68
C SER A 411 12.98 -18.74 20.52
N THR A 412 12.02 -18.38 21.37
CA THR A 412 10.62 -18.82 21.26
C THR A 412 9.75 -17.88 20.43
N TRP A 413 10.29 -16.70 20.06
CA TRP A 413 9.63 -15.68 19.27
C TRP A 413 10.57 -15.09 18.21
N LEU A 414 9.99 -14.67 17.09
CA LEU A 414 10.66 -13.91 16.04
C LEU A 414 10.15 -12.46 16.08
N GLU A 415 11.07 -11.52 15.91
CA GLU A 415 10.78 -10.10 15.79
C GLU A 415 10.81 -9.73 14.30
N LEU A 416 9.65 -9.87 13.64
CA LEU A 416 9.56 -9.63 12.19
C LEU A 416 9.33 -8.16 11.87
N LEU A 417 9.92 -7.72 10.77
CA LEU A 417 9.99 -6.33 10.31
C LEU A 417 9.51 -6.18 8.87
N ASP A 418 9.42 -4.92 8.41
CA ASP A 418 9.22 -4.62 7.00
C ASP A 418 10.24 -5.37 6.13
N GLY A 419 9.78 -5.99 5.03
CA GLY A 419 10.62 -6.81 4.15
C GLY A 419 11.69 -6.02 3.37
N ALA A 420 11.70 -4.70 3.44
CA ALA A 420 12.75 -3.84 2.89
C ALA A 420 13.84 -3.49 3.91
N SER A 421 13.78 -4.00 5.15
CA SER A 421 14.58 -3.50 6.26
C SER A 421 16.08 -3.73 6.11
N ASN A 422 16.50 -4.71 5.32
CA ASN A 422 17.88 -5.02 4.98
C ASN A 422 18.39 -4.28 3.71
N GLY A 423 17.60 -3.36 3.16
CA GLY A 423 17.90 -2.60 1.94
C GLY A 423 17.39 -3.24 0.64
N GLU A 424 16.91 -4.49 0.66
CA GLU A 424 16.29 -5.17 -0.47
C GLU A 424 14.83 -4.72 -0.65
N ASN A 425 14.59 -3.44 -0.99
CA ASN A 425 13.23 -2.90 -1.13
C ASN A 425 12.40 -3.52 -2.29
N ILE A 426 12.98 -4.45 -3.05
CA ILE A 426 12.32 -5.24 -4.09
C ILE A 426 12.37 -6.71 -3.64
N PRO A 427 11.25 -7.44 -3.59
CA PRO A 427 11.18 -8.81 -3.07
C PRO A 427 11.71 -9.84 -4.07
N TYR A 428 12.98 -9.73 -4.45
CA TYR A 428 13.63 -10.62 -5.40
C TYR A 428 13.96 -11.99 -4.83
N GLY A 429 14.36 -12.07 -3.56
CA GLY A 429 14.84 -13.28 -2.90
C GLY A 429 14.03 -14.53 -3.28
N PRO A 430 12.70 -14.55 -3.01
CA PRO A 430 11.85 -15.68 -3.36
C PRO A 430 11.91 -16.08 -4.84
N LEU A 431 12.02 -15.11 -5.75
CA LEU A 431 12.01 -15.34 -7.20
C LEU A 431 13.34 -15.91 -7.72
N PHE A 432 14.44 -15.70 -6.99
CA PHE A 432 15.76 -16.26 -7.33
C PHE A 432 16.01 -17.64 -6.71
N VAL A 433 15.13 -18.18 -5.86
CA VAL A 433 15.25 -19.54 -5.30
C VAL A 433 15.45 -20.57 -6.43
N LYS A 434 16.55 -21.35 -6.37
CA LYS A 434 16.90 -22.30 -7.44
C LYS A 434 15.80 -23.32 -7.72
N ALA A 435 15.13 -23.81 -6.67
CA ALA A 435 14.04 -24.77 -6.81
C ALA A 435 12.83 -24.23 -7.60
N ARG A 436 12.59 -22.91 -7.63
CA ARG A 436 11.51 -22.34 -8.45
C ARG A 436 11.86 -22.28 -9.93
N GLY A 437 13.16 -22.14 -10.24
CA GLY A 437 13.69 -22.20 -11.60
C GLY A 437 13.05 -21.17 -12.54
N LEU A 438 12.92 -19.91 -12.08
CA LEU A 438 12.40 -18.83 -12.89
C LEU A 438 13.37 -18.50 -14.03
N ASP A 439 12.80 -18.21 -15.20
CA ASP A 439 13.54 -17.82 -16.40
C ASP A 439 13.52 -16.30 -16.61
N VAL A 440 12.45 -15.63 -16.16
CA VAL A 440 12.22 -14.21 -16.32
C VAL A 440 11.68 -13.63 -15.01
N ILE A 441 12.20 -12.49 -14.60
CA ILE A 441 11.70 -11.72 -13.46
C ILE A 441 11.33 -10.33 -13.95
N VAL A 442 10.09 -9.92 -13.74
CA VAL A 442 9.62 -8.56 -14.02
C VAL A 442 9.63 -7.78 -12.72
N THR A 443 10.47 -6.76 -12.68
CA THR A 443 10.61 -5.82 -11.57
C THR A 443 9.66 -4.67 -11.81
N ILE A 444 8.69 -4.51 -10.92
CA ILE A 444 7.93 -3.29 -10.78
C ILE A 444 8.67 -2.49 -9.72
N GLU A 445 9.29 -1.37 -10.08
CA GLU A 445 10.15 -0.59 -9.20
C GLU A 445 9.52 0.76 -8.82
N GLY A 446 9.05 0.91 -7.59
CA GLY A 446 8.30 2.06 -7.08
C GLY A 446 8.91 2.73 -5.85
N SER A 447 10.19 2.48 -5.57
CA SER A 447 10.94 3.09 -4.47
C SER A 447 11.13 4.60 -4.60
N ALA A 448 11.53 5.22 -3.49
CA ALA A 448 11.83 6.64 -3.37
C ALA A 448 13.23 6.81 -2.79
N ASP A 449 14.24 6.69 -3.65
CA ASP A 449 15.64 6.60 -3.22
C ASP A 449 16.41 7.92 -3.35
N ASP A 450 15.95 8.82 -4.22
CA ASP A 450 16.59 10.11 -4.46
C ASP A 450 15.84 11.28 -3.81
N PRO A 451 16.42 12.50 -3.76
CA PRO A 451 15.77 13.66 -3.15
C PRO A 451 14.43 14.09 -3.78
N ASN A 452 14.08 13.55 -4.96
CA ASN A 452 12.80 13.76 -5.62
C ASN A 452 11.91 12.50 -5.60
N ASN A 453 12.21 11.52 -4.72
CA ASN A 453 11.46 10.29 -4.50
C ASN A 453 11.35 9.36 -5.73
N TRP A 454 12.39 9.31 -6.54
CA TRP A 454 12.48 8.35 -7.65
C TRP A 454 13.41 7.18 -7.31
N PRO A 455 13.24 6.02 -7.94
CA PRO A 455 14.16 4.90 -7.79
C PRO A 455 15.54 5.23 -8.34
N ASN A 456 16.59 4.68 -7.73
CA ASN A 456 17.97 4.80 -8.21
C ASN A 456 18.73 3.47 -8.28
N GLY A 457 18.02 2.34 -8.13
CA GLY A 457 18.59 1.00 -8.22
C GLY A 457 19.17 0.45 -6.92
N THR A 458 19.09 1.19 -5.80
CA THR A 458 19.63 0.76 -4.51
C THR A 458 19.12 -0.63 -4.09
N GLY A 459 17.82 -0.90 -4.23
CA GLY A 459 17.25 -2.21 -3.91
C GLY A 459 17.81 -3.36 -4.75
N ALA A 460 17.96 -3.16 -6.07
CA ALA A 460 18.53 -4.17 -6.96
C ALA A 460 20.03 -4.42 -6.68
N ILE A 461 20.79 -3.37 -6.35
CA ILE A 461 22.19 -3.49 -5.95
C ILE A 461 22.31 -4.27 -4.63
N ALA A 462 21.45 -3.98 -3.65
CA ALA A 462 21.44 -4.69 -2.36
C ALA A 462 21.18 -6.19 -2.55
N THR A 463 20.16 -6.55 -3.33
CA THR A 463 19.87 -7.96 -3.65
C THR A 463 21.01 -8.60 -4.43
N ALA A 464 21.56 -7.95 -5.47
CA ALA A 464 22.67 -8.51 -6.23
C ALA A 464 23.89 -8.80 -5.33
N SER A 465 24.18 -7.89 -4.40
CA SER A 465 25.20 -8.09 -3.38
C SER A 465 24.89 -9.32 -2.53
N ARG A 466 23.69 -9.40 -1.93
CA ARG A 466 23.28 -10.51 -1.05
C ARG A 466 23.28 -11.87 -1.76
N LEU A 467 22.77 -11.94 -2.99
CA LEU A 467 22.84 -13.13 -3.84
C LEU A 467 24.28 -13.58 -4.09
N SER A 468 25.16 -12.61 -4.34
CA SER A 468 26.56 -12.85 -4.60
C SER A 468 27.41 -13.03 -3.34
N THR A 469 26.91 -12.99 -2.12
CA THR A 469 27.74 -13.14 -0.91
C THR A 469 27.19 -14.17 0.06
N ILE A 470 25.87 -14.12 0.30
CA ILE A 470 25.20 -14.93 1.31
C ILE A 470 24.43 -16.09 0.65
N LEU A 471 23.74 -15.83 -0.47
CA LEU A 471 22.75 -16.77 -1.00
C LEU A 471 23.23 -17.63 -2.18
N ARG A 472 24.53 -17.61 -2.51
CA ARG A 472 25.11 -18.32 -3.68
C ARG A 472 24.71 -19.81 -3.76
N GLN A 473 24.58 -20.46 -2.61
CA GLN A 473 24.24 -21.88 -2.53
C GLN A 473 22.76 -22.14 -2.86
N SER A 474 21.86 -21.30 -2.36
CA SER A 474 20.40 -21.50 -2.46
C SER A 474 19.72 -20.76 -3.61
N HIS A 475 20.35 -19.73 -4.19
CA HIS A 475 19.70 -18.85 -5.16
C HIS A 475 20.47 -18.76 -6.48
N GLN A 476 19.73 -18.51 -7.57
CA GLN A 476 20.28 -18.15 -8.87
C GLN A 476 21.02 -16.81 -8.76
N PRO A 477 22.09 -16.57 -9.53
CA PRO A 477 22.78 -15.29 -9.52
C PRO A 477 21.94 -14.19 -10.20
N PHE A 478 22.14 -12.95 -9.77
CA PHE A 478 21.57 -11.78 -10.45
C PHE A 478 22.35 -11.51 -11.75
N PRO A 479 21.70 -11.09 -12.85
CA PRO A 479 22.41 -10.67 -14.05
C PRO A 479 23.30 -9.42 -13.82
N PRO A 480 24.21 -9.09 -14.75
CA PRO A 480 24.94 -7.83 -14.70
C PRO A 480 24.00 -6.61 -14.68
N ILE A 481 24.23 -5.69 -13.74
CA ILE A 481 23.53 -4.42 -13.54
C ILE A 481 24.54 -3.28 -13.28
N PRO A 482 24.15 -2.00 -13.38
CA PRO A 482 25.00 -0.92 -12.89
C PRO A 482 25.29 -1.08 -11.39
N GLN A 483 26.53 -0.82 -10.99
CA GLN A 483 27.05 -1.20 -9.67
C GLN A 483 26.81 -0.14 -8.59
N THR A 484 26.50 1.11 -8.98
CA THR A 484 26.26 2.21 -8.05
C THR A 484 25.01 2.98 -8.42
N ALA A 485 24.32 3.58 -7.43
CA ALA A 485 23.15 4.42 -7.69
C ALA A 485 23.44 5.59 -8.65
N ALA A 486 24.66 6.14 -8.63
CA ALA A 486 25.08 7.18 -9.56
C ALA A 486 25.14 6.68 -11.01
N ASP A 487 25.54 5.43 -11.23
CA ASP A 487 25.53 4.79 -12.55
C ASP A 487 24.09 4.60 -13.04
N TRP A 488 23.18 4.11 -12.20
CA TRP A 488 21.76 3.96 -12.55
C TRP A 488 21.13 5.28 -12.99
N VAL A 489 21.45 6.38 -12.30
CA VAL A 489 20.99 7.72 -12.65
C VAL A 489 21.60 8.18 -13.97
N SER A 490 22.93 8.21 -14.06
CA SER A 490 23.65 8.75 -15.24
C SER A 490 23.41 7.93 -16.51
N MET A 491 23.16 6.62 -16.38
CA MET A 491 22.81 5.75 -17.50
C MET A 491 21.33 5.83 -17.88
N GLY A 492 20.49 6.54 -17.10
CA GLY A 492 19.07 6.73 -17.38
C GLY A 492 18.18 5.52 -17.09
N VAL A 493 18.67 4.50 -16.39
CA VAL A 493 17.94 3.24 -16.14
C VAL A 493 16.63 3.49 -15.37
N ARG A 494 16.64 4.42 -14.41
CA ARG A 494 15.46 4.84 -13.64
C ARG A 494 14.40 5.62 -14.42
N GLN A 495 14.61 5.88 -15.71
CA GLN A 495 13.73 6.71 -16.54
C GLN A 495 13.18 5.96 -17.76
N ARG A 496 13.42 4.64 -17.87
CA ARG A 496 12.95 3.80 -18.97
C ARG A 496 12.87 2.33 -18.57
N ALA A 497 12.11 1.55 -19.32
CA ALA A 497 12.21 0.10 -19.24
C ALA A 497 13.62 -0.36 -19.64
N THR A 498 14.19 -1.33 -18.91
CA THR A 498 15.53 -1.88 -19.17
C THR A 498 15.52 -3.40 -18.98
N PHE A 499 16.19 -4.13 -19.86
CA PHE A 499 16.34 -5.59 -19.75
C PHE A 499 17.76 -5.93 -19.30
N PHE A 500 17.92 -6.72 -18.26
CA PHE A 500 19.21 -7.18 -17.76
C PHE A 500 19.42 -8.67 -18.05
N GLY A 501 20.67 -9.04 -18.30
CA GLY A 501 21.05 -10.44 -18.51
C GLY A 501 20.65 -11.01 -19.86
N CYS A 502 20.45 -10.17 -20.88
CA CYS A 502 19.85 -10.55 -22.14
C CYS A 502 20.59 -11.69 -22.87
N ASP A 503 21.92 -11.68 -22.82
CA ASP A 503 22.78 -12.60 -23.57
C ASP A 503 23.61 -13.47 -22.60
N PRO A 504 23.02 -14.57 -22.07
CA PRO A 504 23.73 -15.51 -21.22
C PRO A 504 24.81 -16.25 -22.02
N THR A 505 25.89 -16.63 -21.35
CA THR A 505 27.04 -17.32 -21.94
C THR A 505 26.97 -18.84 -21.77
N GLN A 506 26.06 -19.34 -20.94
CA GLN A 506 25.89 -20.75 -20.62
C GLN A 506 24.53 -21.29 -21.06
N THR A 507 24.42 -22.62 -21.16
CA THR A 507 23.15 -23.32 -21.39
C THR A 507 23.08 -24.50 -20.42
N PRO A 508 22.14 -24.52 -19.45
CA PRO A 508 21.10 -23.50 -19.21
C PRO A 508 21.70 -22.12 -18.86
N ALA A 509 20.91 -21.06 -19.10
CA ALA A 509 21.33 -19.70 -18.81
C ALA A 509 21.73 -19.55 -17.34
N GLU A 510 22.83 -18.87 -17.09
CA GLU A 510 23.38 -18.74 -15.74
C GLU A 510 22.55 -17.83 -14.82
N TRP A 511 21.64 -17.00 -15.37
CA TRP A 511 20.68 -16.16 -14.65
C TRP A 511 19.35 -15.96 -15.41
N PRO A 512 18.25 -15.66 -14.70
CA PRO A 512 17.01 -15.22 -15.34
C PRO A 512 17.22 -13.88 -16.07
N LEU A 513 16.42 -13.62 -17.09
CA LEU A 513 16.30 -12.29 -17.68
C LEU A 513 15.50 -11.40 -16.73
N VAL A 514 16.01 -10.23 -16.38
CA VAL A 514 15.30 -9.29 -15.49
C VAL A 514 14.77 -8.13 -16.32
N ILE A 515 13.45 -7.95 -16.36
CA ILE A 515 12.76 -6.84 -16.99
C ILE A 515 12.49 -5.80 -15.91
N TYR A 516 13.10 -4.62 -16.02
CA TYR A 516 12.97 -3.55 -15.03
C TYR A 516 12.04 -2.45 -15.54
N LEU A 517 10.95 -2.23 -14.80
CA LEU A 517 9.93 -1.21 -15.05
C LEU A 517 9.94 -0.22 -13.87
N PRO A 518 10.60 0.94 -14.00
CA PRO A 518 10.68 1.92 -12.92
C PRO A 518 9.48 2.88 -12.88
N ASN A 519 9.17 3.38 -11.69
CA ASN A 519 8.43 4.61 -11.50
C ASN A 519 9.29 5.71 -12.09
N ALA A 520 8.89 6.13 -13.28
CA ALA A 520 9.62 7.08 -14.08
C ALA A 520 8.77 8.33 -14.29
N PRO A 521 9.41 9.49 -14.47
CA PRO A 521 8.74 10.67 -14.99
C PRO A 521 7.98 10.38 -16.29
N PRO A 522 6.90 11.11 -16.61
CA PRO A 522 6.14 10.91 -17.83
C PRO A 522 7.03 10.96 -19.09
N ILE A 523 6.86 10.00 -19.98
CA ILE A 523 7.58 9.98 -21.27
C ILE A 523 7.25 11.17 -22.18
N THR A 524 6.11 11.80 -21.94
CA THR A 524 5.62 12.98 -22.67
C THR A 524 6.21 14.30 -22.17
N GLY A 525 6.86 14.32 -21.00
CA GLY A 525 7.30 15.55 -20.33
C GLY A 525 6.19 16.28 -19.56
N ASP A 526 5.06 15.60 -19.34
CA ASP A 526 4.00 16.07 -18.43
C ASP A 526 4.52 16.19 -16.99
N ASP A 527 3.75 16.89 -16.16
CA ASP A 527 4.06 17.05 -14.75
C ASP A 527 3.96 15.69 -14.01
N PRO A 528 4.98 15.28 -13.24
CA PRO A 528 4.95 13.99 -12.55
C PRO A 528 4.09 14.08 -11.29
N VAL A 529 3.20 13.11 -11.11
CA VAL A 529 2.33 13.02 -9.91
C VAL A 529 2.57 11.73 -9.10
N THR A 530 3.57 10.93 -9.47
CA THR A 530 3.78 9.57 -8.95
C THR A 530 4.94 9.45 -7.95
N ASN A 531 5.77 10.48 -7.82
CA ASN A 531 6.94 10.52 -6.94
C ASN A 531 6.64 11.20 -5.60
N THR A 532 5.55 10.77 -4.98
CA THR A 532 5.11 11.17 -3.64
C THR A 532 6.01 10.61 -2.54
N ALA A 533 5.94 11.18 -1.34
CA ALA A 533 6.69 10.67 -0.20
C ALA A 533 6.15 9.31 0.25
N THR A 534 7.00 8.48 0.85
CA THR A 534 6.60 7.14 1.33
C THR A 534 5.53 7.19 2.43
N PHE A 535 5.54 8.26 3.23
CA PHE A 535 4.60 8.49 4.33
C PHE A 535 3.49 9.49 3.97
N ASP A 536 3.25 9.72 2.67
CA ASP A 536 1.97 10.29 2.24
C ASP A 536 0.90 9.20 2.38
N LEU A 537 0.06 9.33 3.42
CA LEU A 537 -0.91 8.31 3.83
C LEU A 537 -2.36 8.64 3.43
N THR A 538 -2.54 9.58 2.51
CA THR A 538 -3.86 9.96 1.99
C THR A 538 -3.71 10.45 0.55
N TYR A 539 -4.57 9.96 -0.34
CA TYR A 539 -4.63 10.34 -1.75
C TYR A 539 -6.07 10.68 -2.11
N PRO A 540 -6.36 11.94 -2.45
CA PRO A 540 -7.65 12.29 -3.04
C PRO A 540 -7.90 11.44 -4.28
N LEU A 541 -9.17 11.07 -4.52
CA LEU A 541 -9.54 10.22 -5.67
C LEU A 541 -8.99 10.73 -7.00
N LYS A 542 -8.92 12.06 -7.18
CA LYS A 542 -8.36 12.66 -8.40
C LYS A 542 -6.85 12.42 -8.54
N HIS A 543 -6.11 12.46 -7.43
CA HIS A 543 -4.68 12.13 -7.43
C HIS A 543 -4.48 10.66 -7.75
N THR A 544 -5.21 9.74 -7.09
CA THR A 544 -5.15 8.31 -7.41
C THR A 544 -5.45 8.04 -8.88
N GLN A 545 -6.42 8.73 -9.47
CA GLN A 545 -6.71 8.62 -10.90
C GLN A 545 -5.52 9.02 -11.77
N LEU A 546 -4.98 10.22 -11.57
CA LEU A 546 -3.85 10.71 -12.36
C LEU A 546 -2.59 9.87 -12.15
N PHE A 547 -2.38 9.39 -10.92
CA PHE A 547 -1.29 8.48 -10.58
C PHE A 547 -1.39 7.20 -11.41
N LEU A 548 -2.53 6.52 -11.35
CA LEU A 548 -2.73 5.25 -12.08
C LEU A 548 -2.69 5.44 -13.59
N ASP A 549 -3.27 6.51 -14.12
CA ASP A 549 -3.24 6.84 -15.54
C ASP A 549 -1.78 7.04 -16.02
N GLN A 550 -0.98 7.79 -15.27
CA GLN A 550 0.43 8.05 -15.59
C GLN A 550 1.27 6.77 -15.55
N VAL A 551 1.12 5.95 -14.49
CA VAL A 551 1.86 4.69 -14.36
C VAL A 551 1.46 3.69 -15.43
N HIS A 552 0.15 3.55 -15.70
CA HIS A 552 -0.35 2.69 -16.76
C HIS A 552 0.24 3.10 -18.11
N PHE A 553 0.17 4.40 -18.44
CA PHE A 553 0.69 4.91 -19.70
C PHE A 553 2.19 4.67 -19.84
N ASN A 554 3.00 4.97 -18.82
CA ASN A 554 4.43 4.70 -18.84
C ASN A 554 4.73 3.20 -19.00
N THR A 555 3.93 2.33 -18.36
CA THR A 555 4.09 0.87 -18.42
C THR A 555 3.86 0.32 -19.83
N ILE A 556 2.94 0.89 -20.61
CA ILE A 556 2.62 0.40 -21.96
C ILE A 556 3.42 1.08 -23.08
N SER A 557 4.21 2.11 -22.75
CA SER A 557 4.79 3.02 -23.75
C SER A 557 6.20 2.70 -24.20
N GLY A 558 7.00 1.98 -23.41
CA GLY A 558 8.44 1.84 -23.68
C GLY A 558 9.16 3.19 -23.77
N PHE A 559 10.21 3.29 -24.58
CA PHE A 559 10.87 4.58 -24.86
C PHE A 559 11.50 4.64 -26.25
N THR A 560 11.50 5.82 -26.86
CA THR A 560 12.27 6.09 -28.08
C THR A 560 13.51 6.92 -27.73
N PRO A 561 14.75 6.46 -28.04
CA PRO A 561 15.96 7.23 -27.78
C PRO A 561 15.93 8.62 -28.43
N ASN A 562 16.37 9.63 -27.68
CA ASN A 562 16.43 11.04 -28.06
C ASN A 562 15.06 11.67 -28.39
N ALA A 563 13.96 11.08 -27.91
CA ALA A 563 12.61 11.55 -28.14
C ALA A 563 11.72 11.43 -26.89
N ASN A 564 10.59 12.17 -26.92
CA ASN A 564 9.56 12.18 -25.88
C ASN A 564 8.28 11.52 -26.34
N THR A 565 8.43 10.42 -27.06
CA THR A 565 7.34 9.67 -27.64
C THR A 565 7.45 8.21 -27.22
N PRO A 566 6.31 7.55 -26.94
CA PRO A 566 6.26 6.11 -26.79
C PRO A 566 6.91 5.38 -27.96
N ASP A 567 7.52 4.24 -27.68
CA ASP A 567 7.97 3.30 -28.70
C ASP A 567 6.77 2.45 -29.16
N PRO A 568 6.33 2.58 -30.44
CA PRO A 568 5.19 1.82 -30.93
C PRO A 568 5.44 0.29 -30.95
N ASN A 569 6.69 -0.16 -30.84
CA ASN A 569 7.06 -1.57 -30.81
C ASN A 569 7.28 -2.12 -29.40
N PHE A 570 7.05 -1.32 -28.35
CA PHE A 570 7.38 -1.75 -26.99
C PHE A 570 6.69 -3.06 -26.57
N GLY A 571 5.41 -3.25 -26.91
CA GLY A 571 4.72 -4.52 -26.64
C GLY A 571 5.39 -5.73 -27.28
N ILE A 572 5.84 -5.59 -28.54
CA ILE A 572 6.60 -6.64 -29.24
C ILE A 572 7.94 -6.87 -28.53
N CYS A 573 8.63 -5.81 -28.12
CA CYS A 573 9.90 -5.91 -27.40
C CYS A 573 9.76 -6.57 -26.03
N LEU A 574 8.67 -6.30 -25.32
CA LEU A 574 8.34 -6.97 -24.08
C LEU A 574 8.06 -8.46 -24.32
N GLN A 575 7.23 -8.81 -25.31
CA GLN A 575 6.98 -10.20 -25.69
C GLN A 575 8.27 -10.94 -26.08
N CYS A 576 9.15 -10.30 -26.86
CA CYS A 576 10.47 -10.81 -27.21
C CYS A 576 11.33 -11.11 -25.98
N ALA A 577 11.37 -10.19 -25.00
CA ALA A 577 12.15 -10.37 -23.78
C ALA A 577 11.62 -11.54 -22.95
N VAL A 578 10.30 -11.64 -22.79
CA VAL A 578 9.70 -12.69 -21.97
C VAL A 578 9.83 -14.06 -22.63
N VAL A 579 9.71 -14.19 -23.95
CA VAL A 579 9.85 -15.49 -24.65
C VAL A 579 11.31 -15.92 -24.87
N ASP A 580 12.28 -15.01 -24.72
CA ASP A 580 13.67 -15.23 -25.16
C ASP A 580 14.30 -16.51 -24.59
N ARG A 581 14.04 -16.78 -23.31
CA ARG A 581 14.56 -17.97 -22.61
C ARG A 581 13.97 -19.29 -23.07
N ALA A 582 12.79 -19.29 -23.66
CA ALA A 582 12.23 -20.51 -24.22
C ALA A 582 13.04 -21.00 -25.45
N ARG A 583 13.69 -20.09 -26.18
CA ARG A 583 14.51 -20.44 -27.35
C ARG A 583 15.65 -21.39 -27.00
N THR A 584 16.28 -21.19 -25.83
CA THR A 584 17.43 -21.99 -25.37
C THR A 584 17.02 -23.34 -24.81
N LYS A 585 15.72 -23.57 -24.56
CA LYS A 585 15.18 -24.86 -24.09
C LYS A 585 14.84 -25.82 -25.24
N ILE A 586 14.80 -25.33 -26.47
CA ILE A 586 14.45 -26.10 -27.67
C ILE A 586 15.74 -26.68 -28.28
N THR A 587 15.66 -27.90 -28.81
CA THR A 587 16.78 -28.57 -29.50
C THR A 587 16.44 -28.84 -30.97
N PRO A 588 17.18 -28.30 -31.95
CA PRO A 588 18.29 -27.34 -31.79
C PRO A 588 17.80 -25.97 -31.29
N VAL A 589 18.71 -25.19 -30.68
CA VAL A 589 18.41 -23.85 -30.14
C VAL A 589 17.83 -22.95 -31.25
N VAL A 590 16.71 -22.30 -30.96
CA VAL A 590 16.07 -21.35 -31.88
C VAL A 590 16.82 -20.02 -31.84
N ALA A 591 17.31 -19.54 -32.99
CA ALA A 591 17.96 -18.24 -33.07
C ALA A 591 16.99 -17.10 -32.72
N ARG A 592 17.49 -16.02 -32.11
CA ARG A 592 16.68 -14.81 -31.87
C ARG A 592 16.26 -14.21 -33.21
N SER A 593 14.98 -13.88 -33.37
CA SER A 593 14.47 -13.28 -34.61
C SER A 593 15.03 -11.87 -34.83
N SER A 594 14.89 -11.33 -36.03
CA SER A 594 15.38 -9.98 -36.37
C SER A 594 14.70 -8.90 -35.53
N ILE A 595 13.37 -8.95 -35.37
CA ILE A 595 12.61 -7.98 -34.58
C ILE A 595 12.99 -8.07 -33.10
N CYS A 596 13.14 -9.28 -32.53
CA CYS A 596 13.60 -9.43 -31.16
C CYS A 596 15.05 -8.97 -30.97
N SER A 597 15.90 -9.14 -31.98
CA SER A 597 17.27 -8.64 -31.94
C SER A 597 17.31 -7.10 -31.92
N GLN A 598 16.43 -6.43 -32.67
CA GLN A 598 16.29 -4.96 -32.62
C GLN A 598 15.80 -4.48 -31.25
N CYS A 599 14.81 -5.16 -30.68
CA CYS A 599 14.34 -4.87 -29.33
C CYS A 599 15.46 -5.00 -28.28
N PHE A 600 16.28 -6.04 -28.38
CA PHE A 600 17.40 -6.24 -27.45
C PHE A 600 18.49 -5.18 -27.63
N GLN A 601 18.74 -4.69 -28.85
CA GLN A 601 19.66 -3.56 -29.06
C GLN A 601 19.22 -2.27 -28.36
N GLN A 602 17.90 -2.04 -28.23
CA GLN A 602 17.38 -0.83 -27.61
C GLN A 602 17.21 -0.95 -26.09
N TYR A 603 16.68 -2.08 -25.60
CA TYR A 603 16.28 -2.22 -24.20
C TYR A 603 17.31 -2.95 -23.35
N CYS A 604 18.24 -3.71 -23.95
CA CYS A 604 19.20 -4.45 -23.17
C CYS A 604 20.26 -3.54 -22.55
N PHE A 605 20.54 -3.77 -21.27
CA PHE A 605 21.71 -3.21 -20.62
C PHE A 605 22.98 -3.92 -21.09
N ASP A 606 23.85 -3.20 -21.80
CA ASP A 606 25.21 -3.63 -22.15
C ASP A 606 26.23 -2.96 -21.22
N PRO A 607 26.90 -3.72 -20.32
CA PRO A 607 27.93 -3.15 -19.44
C PRO A 607 29.18 -2.65 -20.18
N LEU A 608 29.42 -3.08 -21.42
CA LEU A 608 30.55 -2.62 -22.25
C LEU A 608 30.21 -1.33 -23.01
N HIS A 609 28.94 -1.11 -23.29
CA HIS A 609 28.43 0.10 -23.97
C HIS A 609 27.24 0.65 -23.19
N PRO A 610 27.47 1.19 -21.98
CA PRO A 610 26.38 1.60 -21.12
C PRO A 610 25.56 2.73 -21.76
N PRO A 611 24.22 2.67 -21.67
CA PRO A 611 23.34 3.72 -22.18
C PRO A 611 23.54 5.03 -21.40
N ASN A 612 23.01 6.14 -21.92
CA ASN A 612 23.13 7.45 -21.29
C ASN A 612 21.76 8.09 -20.99
N GLN A 613 21.65 8.78 -19.86
CA GLN A 613 20.45 9.56 -19.53
C GLN A 613 20.12 10.63 -20.60
N SER A 614 21.10 11.16 -21.32
CA SER A 614 20.88 12.17 -22.37
C SER A 614 19.95 11.70 -23.49
N GLU A 615 19.78 10.39 -23.66
CA GLU A 615 18.83 9.78 -24.61
C GLU A 615 17.36 9.97 -24.18
N LEU A 616 17.11 10.48 -22.96
CA LEU A 616 15.77 10.66 -22.39
C LEU A 616 15.52 12.16 -22.10
N PRO A 617 15.32 13.00 -23.13
CA PRO A 617 15.25 14.45 -22.97
C PRO A 617 13.99 14.94 -22.26
N ASN A 618 14.02 16.15 -21.69
CA ASN A 618 12.85 16.87 -21.15
C ASN A 618 11.95 16.10 -20.15
N ARG A 619 12.51 15.18 -19.36
CA ARG A 619 11.80 14.55 -18.23
C ARG A 619 11.73 15.53 -17.06
N LYS A 620 10.53 15.82 -16.56
CA LYS A 620 10.33 16.63 -15.35
C LYS A 620 10.48 15.75 -14.11
N LEU A 621 11.35 16.14 -13.18
CA LEU A 621 11.66 15.32 -12.00
C LEU A 621 10.96 15.79 -10.72
N VAL A 622 10.50 17.04 -10.68
CA VAL A 622 9.92 17.63 -9.48
C VAL A 622 8.43 17.28 -9.42
N PHE A 623 8.02 16.67 -8.30
CA PHE A 623 6.63 16.33 -8.02
C PHE A 623 5.71 17.55 -8.17
N VAL A 624 4.55 17.35 -8.78
CA VAL A 624 3.49 18.36 -8.88
C VAL A 624 2.23 17.78 -8.25
N ASP A 625 1.75 18.42 -7.18
CA ASP A 625 0.52 18.03 -6.50
C ASP A 625 -0.70 18.30 -7.42
N PRO A 626 -1.44 17.27 -7.85
CA PRO A 626 -2.60 17.45 -8.70
C PRO A 626 -3.86 17.89 -7.94
N THR A 627 -3.80 18.01 -6.62
CA THR A 627 -4.94 18.33 -5.78
C THR A 627 -5.32 19.81 -5.90
N PRO A 628 -6.60 20.16 -6.19
CA PRO A 628 -7.03 21.55 -6.20
C PRO A 628 -6.94 22.17 -4.80
N GLN A 629 -5.88 22.93 -4.51
CA GLN A 629 -5.63 23.56 -3.20
C GLN A 629 -6.71 24.57 -2.75
N GLY A 630 -7.65 24.93 -3.62
CA GLY A 630 -8.75 25.87 -3.33
C GLY A 630 -9.96 25.24 -2.64
N LEU A 631 -10.28 23.97 -2.92
CA LEU A 631 -11.48 23.31 -2.41
C LEU A 631 -11.33 22.88 -0.94
N THR A 632 -10.18 22.34 -0.55
CA THR A 632 -9.88 21.96 0.84
C THR A 632 -9.84 23.17 1.78
N LYS A 633 -9.36 24.33 1.31
CA LYS A 633 -9.43 25.59 2.06
C LYS A 633 -10.87 26.10 2.22
N VAL A 634 -11.71 25.90 1.20
CA VAL A 634 -13.12 26.31 1.25
C VAL A 634 -13.93 25.36 2.13
N GLU A 635 -13.74 24.05 2.06
CA GLU A 635 -14.40 23.07 2.92
C GLU A 635 -13.96 23.21 4.38
N GLY A 636 -12.66 23.38 4.63
CA GLY A 636 -12.14 23.67 5.97
C GLY A 636 -12.66 25.02 6.51
N PHE A 637 -12.73 26.06 5.68
CA PHE A 637 -13.32 27.35 6.05
C PHE A 637 -14.82 27.23 6.33
N LEU A 638 -15.58 26.52 5.50
CA LEU A 638 -17.02 26.34 5.64
C LEU A 638 -17.35 25.46 6.85
N GLY A 639 -16.57 24.42 7.12
CA GLY A 639 -16.68 23.58 8.31
C GLY A 639 -16.39 24.37 9.59
N ALA A 640 -15.23 25.01 9.66
CA ALA A 640 -14.81 25.78 10.85
C ALA A 640 -15.69 27.02 11.13
N ASN A 641 -16.34 27.57 10.10
CA ASN A 641 -17.17 28.77 10.24
C ASN A 641 -18.65 28.52 10.03
N LYS A 642 -19.12 27.27 9.93
CA LYS A 642 -20.54 26.93 9.68
C LYS A 642 -21.48 27.67 10.64
N PHE A 643 -21.19 27.64 11.93
CA PHE A 643 -22.00 28.33 12.95
C PHE A 643 -21.87 29.85 12.90
N LYS A 644 -20.68 30.38 12.56
CA LYS A 644 -20.45 31.83 12.43
C LYS A 644 -21.14 32.40 11.18
N LEU A 645 -21.15 31.65 10.08
CA LEU A 645 -21.84 32.01 8.83
C LEU A 645 -23.36 31.97 9.00
N VAL A 646 -23.90 30.92 9.65
CA VAL A 646 -25.33 30.85 9.99
C VAL A 646 -25.72 31.96 10.97
N GLY A 647 -24.90 32.20 12.01
CA GLY A 647 -25.11 33.29 12.97
C GLY A 647 -25.06 34.68 12.32
N GLY A 648 -24.13 34.90 11.38
CA GLY A 648 -24.02 36.13 10.60
C GLY A 648 -25.22 36.37 9.69
N LEU A 649 -25.75 35.32 9.05
CA LEU A 649 -26.98 35.38 8.25
C LEU A 649 -28.21 35.73 9.09
N ILE A 650 -28.35 35.11 10.26
CA ILE A 650 -29.42 35.44 11.22
C ILE A 650 -29.28 36.89 11.69
N GLY A 651 -28.06 37.32 12.05
CA GLY A 651 -27.77 38.69 12.46
C GLY A 651 -28.11 39.73 11.38
N LEU A 652 -27.79 39.43 10.11
CA LEU A 652 -28.13 40.28 8.97
C LEU A 652 -29.65 40.42 8.77
N VAL A 653 -30.40 39.33 8.88
CA VAL A 653 -31.86 39.34 8.78
C VAL A 653 -32.49 40.17 9.89
N VAL A 654 -32.02 40.01 11.13
CA VAL A 654 -32.49 40.80 12.28
C VAL A 654 -32.16 42.29 12.11
N PHE A 655 -30.96 42.62 11.62
CA PHE A 655 -30.56 44.00 11.36
C PHE A 655 -31.43 44.67 10.30
N ILE A 656 -31.70 43.99 9.18
CA ILE A 656 -32.58 44.49 8.12
C ILE A 656 -34.01 44.70 8.65
N ALA A 657 -34.53 43.79 9.48
CA ALA A 657 -35.83 43.94 10.10
C ALA A 657 -35.89 45.14 11.06
N ALA A 658 -34.86 45.34 11.89
CA ALA A 658 -34.77 46.48 12.80
C ALA A 658 -34.67 47.83 12.05
N LEU A 659 -33.89 47.87 10.97
CA LEU A 659 -33.70 49.06 10.15
C LEU A 659 -35.00 49.43 9.40
N SER A 660 -35.70 48.42 8.89
CA SER A 660 -37.03 48.59 8.28
C SER A 660 -38.06 49.07 9.31
N GLY A 661 -38.07 48.49 10.51
CA GLY A 661 -38.92 48.94 11.62
C GLY A 661 -38.62 50.37 12.07
N GLY A 662 -37.34 50.74 12.14
CA GLY A 662 -36.88 52.09 12.46
C GLY A 662 -37.29 53.12 11.42
N LEU A 663 -37.19 52.80 10.14
CA LEU A 663 -37.66 53.65 9.04
C LEU A 663 -39.18 53.86 9.08
N ILE A 664 -39.95 52.80 9.37
CA ILE A 664 -41.41 52.89 9.55
C ILE A 664 -41.75 53.79 10.75
N TRP A 665 -41.06 53.61 11.88
CA TRP A 665 -41.25 54.44 13.07
C TRP A 665 -40.91 55.91 12.82
N TRP A 666 -39.79 56.17 12.14
CA TRP A 666 -39.34 57.52 11.79
C TRP A 666 -40.33 58.22 10.86
N LYS A 667 -40.84 57.51 9.84
CA LYS A 667 -41.90 58.03 8.96
C LYS A 667 -43.15 58.40 9.76
N LYS A 668 -43.60 57.52 10.67
CA LYS A 668 -44.78 57.75 11.52
C LYS A 668 -44.61 58.96 12.46
N ARG A 669 -43.38 59.20 12.94
CA ARG A 669 -43.03 60.39 13.75
C ARG A 669 -43.04 61.66 12.91
N ARG A 670 -42.49 61.61 11.69
CA ARG A 670 -42.48 62.74 10.76
C ARG A 670 -43.89 63.12 10.29
N ASP A 671 -44.75 62.15 10.04
CA ASP A 671 -46.15 62.40 9.70
C ASP A 671 -46.92 63.08 10.86
N ARG A 672 -46.65 62.68 12.11
CA ARG A 672 -47.18 63.40 13.30
C ARG A 672 -46.65 64.83 13.39
N GLN A 673 -45.37 65.05 13.07
CA GLN A 673 -44.76 66.38 13.13
C GLN A 673 -45.27 67.31 12.01
N MET A 674 -45.57 66.77 10.82
CA MET A 674 -46.23 67.50 9.74
C MET A 674 -47.70 67.83 10.07
N GLN A 675 -48.41 66.97 10.83
CA GLN A 675 -49.72 67.33 11.36
C GLN A 675 -49.66 68.49 12.36
N TYR A 676 -48.59 68.59 13.16
CA TYR A 676 -48.38 69.73 14.07
C TYR A 676 -48.03 71.03 13.31
N ASN A 677 -47.21 70.98 12.26
CA ASN A 677 -46.83 72.17 11.49
C ASN A 677 -47.97 72.71 10.60
N ARG A 678 -48.88 71.84 10.13
CA ARG A 678 -50.07 72.27 9.37
C ARG A 678 -51.07 73.12 10.17
N VAL A 679 -50.93 73.15 11.50
CA VAL A 679 -51.72 74.01 12.40
C VAL A 679 -51.10 75.41 12.52
N ASN A 680 -49.80 75.57 12.23
CA ASN A 680 -49.08 76.84 12.40
C ASN A 680 -48.97 77.70 11.12
N ASP A 681 -49.25 77.17 9.92
CA ASP A 681 -49.15 77.89 8.63
C ASP A 681 -50.36 78.80 8.31
N PHE A 682 -51.18 79.19 9.31
CA PHE A 682 -52.23 80.21 9.12
C PHE A 682 -51.79 81.64 9.43
N HIS A 683 -50.53 81.85 9.82
CA HIS A 683 -50.03 83.17 10.15
C HIS A 683 -48.77 83.50 9.33
N ASP A 684 -48.94 84.51 8.47
CA ASP A 684 -47.93 85.45 8.01
C ASP A 684 -47.19 85.13 6.70
N GLY A 685 -47.80 85.62 5.61
CA GLY A 685 -47.05 86.12 4.46
C GLY A 685 -47.12 87.65 4.44
N ASP A 686 -45.98 88.35 4.45
CA ASP A 686 -45.75 89.47 3.54
C ASP A 686 -44.28 89.97 3.49
N THR A 687 -43.85 90.26 2.26
CA THR A 687 -42.88 91.27 1.77
C THR A 687 -41.44 91.45 2.29
N THR A 688 -40.51 91.03 1.42
CA THR A 688 -39.42 91.77 0.71
C THR A 688 -38.83 93.12 1.16
N ARG A 689 -37.47 93.14 1.06
CA ARG A 689 -36.48 94.21 0.69
C ARG A 689 -36.06 95.23 1.77
N GLU A 690 -34.83 95.11 2.33
CA GLU A 690 -33.50 95.63 1.88
C GLU A 690 -33.22 97.11 2.27
N PRO A 691 -31.97 97.60 2.40
CA PRO A 691 -30.88 97.20 3.32
C PRO A 691 -30.16 98.43 3.98
N ARG A 692 -29.28 98.22 4.98
CA ARG A 692 -27.93 98.83 5.10
C ARG A 692 -27.26 98.61 6.47
N GLN A 693 -25.99 98.18 6.37
CA GLN A 693 -24.81 98.46 7.19
C GLN A 693 -24.99 99.25 8.51
N GLN A 694 -24.40 98.77 9.61
CA GLN A 694 -23.05 99.16 10.06
C GLN A 694 -22.64 98.42 11.34
N GLU A 695 -21.33 98.25 11.48
CA GLU A 695 -20.53 97.59 12.51
C GLU A 695 -20.74 97.97 13.99
N ARG A 696 -20.39 96.99 14.87
CA ARG A 696 -19.44 97.02 16.01
C ARG A 696 -19.94 96.82 17.46
N TYR A 697 -19.19 95.93 18.13
CA TYR A 697 -18.84 95.76 19.55
C TYR A 697 -19.87 95.27 20.60
N SER A 698 -19.54 94.08 21.11
CA SER A 698 -19.27 93.75 22.53
C SER A 698 -20.41 93.48 23.52
N ASP A 699 -20.21 92.33 24.18
CA ASP A 699 -20.38 92.07 25.60
C ASP A 699 -21.64 91.39 26.17
N TYR A 700 -21.32 90.36 26.96
CA TYR A 700 -21.81 90.03 28.30
C TYR A 700 -22.71 88.80 28.57
N HIS A 701 -22.17 87.99 29.50
CA HIS A 701 -22.74 87.25 30.64
C HIS A 701 -23.86 86.22 30.38
N GLU A 702 -23.70 84.93 30.71
CA GLU A 702 -23.48 84.25 32.02
C GLU A 702 -24.81 83.85 32.71
N ALA A 703 -24.93 82.55 33.00
CA ALA A 703 -25.61 81.89 34.15
C ALA A 703 -25.65 80.38 33.83
N GLU A 704 -24.90 79.49 34.51
CA GLU A 704 -25.21 78.89 35.83
C GLU A 704 -26.62 78.27 35.90
N ALA A 705 -26.90 77.12 36.52
CA ALA A 705 -26.18 76.04 37.18
C ALA A 705 -27.29 75.03 37.59
N TYR A 706 -26.98 73.73 37.77
CA TYR A 706 -27.48 72.97 38.93
C TYR A 706 -26.81 71.58 39.04
N GLU A 707 -26.32 71.29 40.24
CA GLU A 707 -25.62 70.07 40.68
C GLU A 707 -26.55 69.12 41.47
N LEU A 708 -26.29 67.79 41.31
CA LEU A 708 -26.18 66.70 42.32
C LEU A 708 -27.41 66.34 43.22
N PRO A 709 -27.48 65.16 43.90
CA PRO A 709 -26.37 64.32 44.38
C PRO A 709 -26.49 62.78 44.37
N SER A 710 -25.35 62.20 44.76
CA SER A 710 -24.89 60.82 45.04
C SER A 710 -25.60 60.03 46.14
N HIS A 711 -25.45 58.67 46.14
CA HIS A 711 -24.88 57.84 47.23
C HIS A 711 -24.86 56.30 46.92
N PRO A 712 -24.13 55.44 47.69
CA PRO A 712 -23.29 54.35 47.18
C PRO A 712 -23.56 52.96 47.85
N VAL A 713 -22.53 52.07 47.89
CA VAL A 713 -22.33 50.79 48.66
C VAL A 713 -22.43 49.53 47.76
N GLY A 714 -21.58 48.50 47.77
CA GLY A 714 -20.40 48.08 48.56
C GLY A 714 -20.25 46.53 48.54
N GLY A 715 -19.03 45.99 48.71
CA GLY A 715 -18.70 44.57 49.04
C GLY A 715 -18.43 43.62 47.84
N ARG A 716 -17.29 42.97 47.56
CA ARG A 716 -16.15 42.30 48.27
C ARG A 716 -16.30 40.75 48.37
N ALA A 717 -15.16 40.04 48.14
CA ALA A 717 -14.80 38.61 48.29
C ALA A 717 -14.89 37.75 47.00
N SER A 718 -13.82 37.16 46.40
CA SER A 718 -12.80 36.16 46.86
C SER A 718 -13.46 34.81 47.23
N LEU A 719 -13.12 33.62 46.73
CA LEU A 719 -11.84 32.94 46.49
C LEU A 719 -12.11 31.59 45.77
N GLU A 720 -11.01 31.00 45.24
CA GLU A 720 -10.80 29.61 44.73
C GLU A 720 -11.34 29.23 43.34
#